data_AF-A0A4Q4M109-F1
#
_entry.id   AF-A0A4Q4M109-F1
#
_cell.length_a   1.000
_cell.length_b   1.000
_cell.length_c   1.000
_cell.angle_alpha   90.00
_cell.angle_beta   90.00
_cell.angle_gamma   90.00
#
_symmetry.space_group_name_H-M   'P 1'
#
loop_
_entity.id
_entity.type
_entity.pdbx_description
1 polymer ?
#
loop_
_entity_poly.entity_id
_entity_poly.type
_entity_poly.pdbx_seq_one_letter_code
_entity_poly.pdbx_strand_id
1 'polypeptide(L)'
;MPSATVLISPLPPQTQPFSISRRPSFLFLSITRTRNSVISRPNKYNSTVYNPLVTLQNPRDPRKLIHQNACLHKLRLLGRWLYLLMYHHTSFRSLPNVLSHTTLDPTCGFEGNNDIYGIGIRIGIYAQILAVWFANYFLLSEVQVLRDSVSIFSVAILIVALIFASNPSNVYAVEAFVLLQILAWSCMMGVRAKSSYSKATFSHGSFLRRVVCEIVNLMNICLHVWFWWAGVDDMKTMPCGTWLMMYVVKTSLFGWARKVMMAMSLFVLLCTIYWVVVEFLRPWTTWKVREKRREFADAIRMWEESQRRSADEETIEEKGATEGEGSSVHDASVETRLHDKSPRALCTRCLPAGSSFGHVRPLSLVRTRSDPLARRTSEWEYSPRIASQETSKRSSRITVQEISSPPSPTSASSSHAGSNSLEDSPDLSIIRELYESELYIQHCVTASPYQMSTDGNPLTFPVIVRSIFFPQKYRTPAGTEPSPPSWFHCQLHSYIAFLTCRFPPQAFVIYSHLRQSRLLDLLNGPFQTYAALTYSAASLNPKHLPSWTSVSLASSLLLTSPSIPKKIWLGWYYVILDLLIHVIVILQLELTLRRNHVSGLSGLWNSVGQLIPFIIGVGGLGLVISRWLVKMWVKRVVARGKKSGWEVHVEENESGDEDQDEYERTGVSQGYERWKKAHLVQHANRNG
;
A
#
# COMPACT_ATOMS: atom_id res chain seq x y z
N MET A 1 88.74 27.51 8.45
CA MET A 1 87.53 26.81 7.97
C MET A 1 86.36 27.78 7.89
N PRO A 2 85.99 28.20 6.68
CA PRO A 2 84.68 28.78 6.42
C PRO A 2 83.98 28.21 5.16
N SER A 3 82.65 28.29 5.21
CA SER A 3 81.66 28.60 4.16
C SER A 3 81.86 28.15 2.70
N ALA A 4 80.90 27.37 2.20
CA ALA A 4 80.50 27.38 0.79
C ALA A 4 78.97 27.47 0.69
N THR A 5 78.52 28.65 0.26
CA THR A 5 77.13 29.00 -0.05
C THR A 5 76.85 28.63 -1.51
N VAL A 6 75.85 27.79 -1.78
CA VAL A 6 75.36 27.52 -3.13
C VAL A 6 73.98 28.16 -3.29
N LEU A 7 73.93 29.23 -4.08
CA LEU A 7 72.72 29.85 -4.61
C LEU A 7 72.12 28.94 -5.70
N ILE A 8 70.84 28.58 -5.56
CA ILE A 8 70.02 28.06 -6.65
C ILE A 8 68.89 29.05 -6.88
N SER A 9 68.91 29.72 -8.03
CA SER A 9 67.83 30.60 -8.52
C SER A 9 66.63 29.78 -8.99
N PRO A 10 65.39 30.30 -8.89
CA PRO A 10 64.19 29.60 -9.31
C PRO A 10 63.97 29.73 -10.83
N LEU A 11 63.73 28.59 -11.49
CA LEU A 11 63.17 28.56 -12.85
C LEU A 11 61.66 28.89 -12.81
N PRO A 12 61.13 29.59 -13.83
CA PRO A 12 59.70 29.93 -13.92
C PRO A 12 58.85 28.70 -14.31
N PRO A 13 57.61 28.55 -13.82
CA PRO A 13 56.71 27.52 -14.32
C PRO A 13 56.20 27.93 -15.71
N GLN A 14 56.66 27.19 -16.73
CA GLN A 14 56.06 27.22 -18.06
C GLN A 14 54.62 26.67 -18.00
N THR A 15 53.66 27.55 -18.29
CA THR A 15 52.32 27.18 -18.72
C THR A 15 52.37 26.71 -20.17
N GLN A 16 52.12 25.42 -20.42
CA GLN A 16 51.58 24.96 -21.70
C GLN A 16 50.42 23.97 -21.47
N PRO A 17 49.37 24.04 -22.31
CA PRO A 17 48.17 23.23 -22.17
C PRO A 17 48.40 21.82 -22.73
N PHE A 18 48.24 20.81 -21.90
CA PHE A 18 48.11 19.42 -22.38
C PHE A 18 46.78 19.27 -23.11
N SER A 19 46.82 19.31 -24.45
CA SER A 19 45.74 18.80 -25.29
C SER A 19 45.78 17.27 -25.25
N ILE A 20 44.96 16.66 -24.39
CA ILE A 20 44.69 15.22 -24.48
C ILE A 20 43.57 15.03 -25.49
N SER A 21 44.00 14.77 -26.73
CA SER A 21 43.18 14.12 -27.75
C SER A 21 42.86 12.70 -27.30
N ARG A 22 41.70 12.50 -26.71
CA ARG A 22 41.02 11.19 -26.65
C ARG A 22 39.58 11.40 -27.10
N ARG A 23 39.30 10.90 -28.30
CA ARG A 23 37.96 10.73 -28.86
C ARG A 23 37.06 10.00 -27.86
N PRO A 24 35.85 10.52 -27.57
CA PRO A 24 34.69 9.69 -27.33
C PRO A 24 33.85 9.69 -28.60
N SER A 25 33.66 8.50 -29.17
CA SER A 25 32.72 8.25 -30.24
C SER A 25 31.33 8.74 -29.83
N PHE A 26 30.78 9.63 -30.66
CA PHE A 26 29.37 9.97 -30.68
C PHE A 26 28.52 8.71 -30.78
N LEU A 27 27.63 8.50 -29.81
CA LEU A 27 26.46 7.62 -29.94
C LEU A 27 25.33 8.17 -29.04
N PHE A 28 24.72 9.26 -29.51
CA PHE A 28 23.37 9.67 -29.12
C PHE A 28 22.54 9.69 -30.40
N LEU A 29 21.78 8.62 -30.66
CA LEU A 29 20.56 8.61 -31.49
C LEU A 29 20.01 7.17 -31.53
N SER A 30 19.17 6.85 -30.56
CA SER A 30 18.04 5.95 -30.81
C SER A 30 16.81 6.56 -30.18
N ILE A 31 16.34 7.62 -30.83
CA ILE A 31 14.95 8.03 -30.78
C ILE A 31 14.19 6.89 -31.45
N THR A 32 13.47 6.10 -30.65
CA THR A 32 12.40 5.27 -31.20
C THR A 32 11.39 6.21 -31.83
N ARG A 33 11.42 6.23 -33.17
CA ARG A 33 10.47 6.86 -34.08
C ARG A 33 9.10 6.23 -33.86
N THR A 34 8.36 6.67 -32.83
CA THR A 34 6.92 6.44 -32.78
C THR A 34 6.29 7.37 -33.80
N ARG A 35 5.72 6.74 -34.84
CA ARG A 35 4.99 7.37 -35.92
C ARG A 35 3.92 8.30 -35.33
N ASN A 36 4.02 9.59 -35.63
CA ASN A 36 2.89 10.50 -35.60
C ASN A 36 1.84 9.99 -36.59
N SER A 37 0.81 9.30 -36.08
CA SER A 37 -0.52 9.36 -36.68
C SER A 37 -1.42 10.06 -35.67
N VAL A 38 -1.60 11.36 -35.91
CA VAL A 38 -2.67 12.16 -35.31
C VAL A 38 -3.99 11.58 -35.82
N ILE A 39 -4.60 10.71 -35.01
CA ILE A 39 -6.04 10.53 -34.99
C ILE A 39 -6.45 10.59 -33.53
N SER A 40 -7.05 11.72 -33.19
CA SER A 40 -7.80 11.94 -31.96
C SER A 40 -8.80 10.80 -31.74
N ARG A 41 -8.46 9.86 -30.87
CA ARG A 41 -9.45 9.02 -30.19
C ARG A 41 -9.34 9.29 -28.69
N PRO A 42 -10.40 9.80 -28.03
CA PRO A 42 -10.39 9.91 -26.59
C PRO A 42 -10.39 8.50 -25.99
N ASN A 43 -9.31 8.11 -25.32
CA ASN A 43 -9.32 6.92 -24.48
C ASN A 43 -10.34 7.15 -23.35
N LYS A 44 -11.53 6.56 -23.49
CA LYS A 44 -12.49 6.38 -22.41
C LYS A 44 -11.90 5.38 -21.42
N TYR A 45 -11.16 5.88 -20.45
CA TYR A 45 -10.88 5.15 -19.23
C TYR A 45 -12.14 5.20 -18.36
N ASN A 46 -12.88 4.09 -18.31
CA ASN A 46 -13.84 3.84 -17.23
C ASN A 46 -13.04 3.68 -15.94
N SER A 47 -12.83 4.82 -15.30
CA SER A 47 -12.46 4.86 -13.91
C SER A 47 -13.76 4.93 -13.14
N THR A 48 -14.20 3.80 -12.60
CA THR A 48 -15.06 3.76 -11.41
C THR A 48 -14.29 4.41 -10.28
N VAL A 49 -14.29 5.75 -10.31
CA VAL A 49 -13.69 6.62 -9.33
C VAL A 49 -14.54 6.51 -8.08
N TYR A 50 -14.17 5.62 -7.15
CA TYR A 50 -14.58 5.75 -5.76
C TYR A 50 -13.84 6.93 -5.12
N ASN A 51 -14.27 8.14 -5.49
CA ASN A 51 -13.92 9.37 -4.78
C ASN A 51 -14.67 9.40 -3.43
N PRO A 52 -14.08 9.89 -2.34
CA PRO A 52 -14.76 10.09 -1.06
C PRO A 52 -15.79 11.25 -1.06
N LEU A 53 -16.35 11.61 -2.22
CA LEU A 53 -17.55 12.43 -2.33
C LEU A 53 -18.63 11.61 -3.02
N VAL A 54 -19.24 10.69 -2.27
CA VAL A 54 -20.47 10.00 -2.68
C VAL A 54 -21.58 11.04 -2.84
N THR A 55 -22.34 10.85 -3.91
CA THR A 55 -23.68 11.34 -4.18
C THR A 55 -24.45 11.67 -2.90
N LEU A 56 -24.75 12.95 -2.72
CA LEU A 56 -25.69 13.44 -1.69
C LEU A 56 -27.08 12.92 -2.03
N GLN A 57 -27.38 11.70 -1.60
CA GLN A 57 -28.75 11.22 -1.52
C GLN A 57 -29.38 11.94 -0.32
N ASN A 58 -30.29 12.86 -0.64
CA ASN A 58 -31.04 13.76 0.24
C ASN A 58 -30.37 15.13 0.56
N PRO A 59 -30.69 16.20 -0.20
CA PRO A 59 -30.12 17.54 -0.04
C PRO A 59 -30.74 18.38 1.10
N ARG A 60 -31.49 17.79 2.04
CA ARG A 60 -32.22 18.55 3.09
C ARG A 60 -31.49 18.74 4.42
N ASP A 61 -30.22 18.33 4.56
CA ASP A 61 -29.48 18.52 5.82
C ASP A 61 -28.52 19.73 5.77
N PRO A 62 -28.95 20.92 6.27
CA PRO A 62 -28.13 22.14 6.25
C PRO A 62 -26.84 22.01 7.08
N ARG A 63 -26.74 21.05 8.02
CA ARG A 63 -25.55 20.87 8.87
C ARG A 63 -24.34 20.41 8.08
N LYS A 64 -24.53 19.65 6.99
CA LYS A 64 -23.43 19.14 6.15
C LYS A 64 -22.83 20.22 5.25
N LEU A 65 -23.64 21.18 4.78
CA LEU A 65 -23.18 22.32 3.98
C LEU A 65 -22.33 23.30 4.82
N ILE A 66 -22.72 23.52 6.08
CA ILE A 66 -21.97 24.33 7.04
C ILE A 66 -20.58 23.72 7.29
N HIS A 67 -20.48 22.39 7.43
CA HIS A 67 -19.19 21.73 7.65
C HIS A 67 -18.25 21.77 6.44
N GLN A 68 -18.77 21.65 5.23
CA GLN A 68 -17.96 21.74 4.01
C GLN A 68 -17.38 23.15 3.82
N ASN A 69 -18.19 24.18 4.11
CA ASN A 69 -17.75 25.58 4.10
C ASN A 69 -16.74 25.87 5.23
N ALA A 70 -16.91 25.27 6.41
CA ALA A 70 -15.94 25.40 7.51
C ALA A 70 -14.58 24.77 7.15
N CYS A 71 -14.56 23.62 6.45
CA CYS A 71 -13.33 23.01 5.97
C CYS A 71 -12.64 23.87 4.90
N LEU A 72 -13.39 24.38 3.92
CA LEU A 72 -12.87 25.30 2.91
C LEU A 72 -12.35 26.61 3.53
N HIS A 73 -13.01 27.11 4.58
CA HIS A 73 -12.56 28.27 5.35
C HIS A 73 -11.26 27.99 6.10
N LYS A 74 -11.13 26.82 6.75
CA LYS A 74 -9.88 26.38 7.38
C LYS A 74 -8.75 26.20 6.35
N LEU A 75 -9.05 25.71 5.16
CA LEU A 75 -8.07 25.60 4.06
C LEU A 75 -7.63 26.98 3.56
N ARG A 76 -8.56 27.95 3.45
CA ARG A 76 -8.26 29.35 3.12
C ARG A 76 -7.46 30.04 4.23
N LEU A 77 -7.72 29.71 5.50
CA LEU A 77 -6.94 30.21 6.64
C LEU A 77 -5.54 29.60 6.65
N LEU A 78 -5.38 28.30 6.37
CA LEU A 78 -4.07 27.66 6.21
C LEU A 78 -3.32 28.25 5.00
N GLY A 79 -4.01 28.45 3.87
CA GLY A 79 -3.47 29.11 2.69
C GLY A 79 -3.07 30.56 2.97
N ARG A 80 -3.87 31.31 3.75
CA ARG A 80 -3.50 32.63 4.25
C ARG A 80 -2.35 32.58 5.24
N TRP A 81 -2.28 31.58 6.11
CA TRP A 81 -1.20 31.44 7.08
C TRP A 81 0.10 31.06 6.39
N LEU A 82 0.09 30.16 5.42
CA LEU A 82 1.23 29.82 4.56
C LEU A 82 1.61 30.98 3.64
N TYR A 83 0.63 31.67 3.05
CA TYR A 83 0.88 32.89 2.29
C TYR A 83 1.48 33.96 3.18
N LEU A 84 1.00 34.16 4.41
CA LEU A 84 1.59 35.07 5.38
C LEU A 84 2.96 34.57 5.83
N LEU A 85 3.21 33.27 5.98
CA LEU A 85 4.53 32.76 6.34
C LEU A 85 5.54 32.97 5.20
N MET A 86 5.11 32.79 3.95
CA MET A 86 5.90 33.10 2.75
C MET A 86 6.06 34.60 2.52
N TYR A 87 4.99 35.39 2.70
CA TYR A 87 4.94 36.84 2.51
C TYR A 87 5.70 37.57 3.62
N HIS A 88 5.64 37.07 4.86
CA HIS A 88 6.43 37.59 5.98
C HIS A 88 7.90 37.14 5.89
N HIS A 89 8.20 36.09 5.10
CA HIS A 89 9.57 35.69 4.76
C HIS A 89 10.13 36.48 3.56
N THR A 90 9.31 36.89 2.58
CA THR A 90 9.71 37.88 1.55
C THR A 90 9.78 39.31 2.13
N SER A 91 8.91 39.65 3.08
CA SER A 91 8.95 40.89 3.86
C SER A 91 10.02 40.86 4.96
N PHE A 92 10.71 39.74 5.19
CA PHE A 92 11.95 39.69 5.97
C PHE A 92 13.14 40.35 5.25
N ARG A 93 12.95 40.87 4.03
CA ARG A 93 13.86 41.86 3.42
C ARG A 93 13.70 43.26 4.02
N SER A 94 12.69 43.52 4.85
CA SER A 94 12.42 44.84 5.44
C SER A 94 12.24 44.81 6.97
N LEU A 95 12.86 43.86 7.68
CA LEU A 95 13.10 44.08 9.10
C LEU A 95 14.19 45.17 9.20
N PRO A 96 13.94 46.30 9.88
CA PRO A 96 14.96 47.32 10.09
C PRO A 96 16.16 46.69 10.82
N ASN A 97 17.35 47.18 10.49
CA ASN A 97 18.72 46.79 10.88
C ASN A 97 19.01 46.68 12.41
N VAL A 98 18.09 46.13 13.21
CA VAL A 98 18.17 46.03 14.67
C VAL A 98 18.74 44.67 15.11
N LEU A 99 18.93 43.72 14.18
CA LEU A 99 19.89 42.65 14.40
C LEU A 99 21.27 43.23 14.08
N SER A 100 21.88 43.75 15.13
CA SER A 100 23.25 44.25 15.29
C SER A 100 24.18 43.86 14.15
N HIS A 101 24.98 44.84 13.72
CA HIS A 101 26.33 44.68 13.17
C HIS A 101 27.17 43.75 14.07
N THR A 102 26.83 42.46 14.11
CA THR A 102 27.82 41.42 14.20
C THR A 102 28.53 41.60 12.88
N THR A 103 29.74 42.12 12.91
CA THR A 103 30.63 42.23 11.75
C THR A 103 30.71 40.84 11.14
N LEU A 104 29.80 40.57 10.20
CA LEU A 104 29.75 39.36 9.40
C LEU A 104 31.09 39.40 8.70
N ASP A 105 31.99 38.54 9.15
CA ASP A 105 33.27 38.31 8.52
C ASP A 105 32.93 38.08 7.04
N PRO A 106 33.28 39.01 6.12
CA PRO A 106 32.87 38.93 4.71
C PRO A 106 33.42 37.67 4.02
N THR A 107 34.26 36.93 4.74
CA THR A 107 34.88 35.66 4.39
C THR A 107 34.06 34.42 4.76
N CYS A 108 32.95 34.56 5.51
CA CYS A 108 32.10 33.44 5.91
C CYS A 108 31.04 33.13 4.84
N GLY A 109 31.36 32.20 3.94
CA GLY A 109 30.46 31.71 2.90
C GLY A 109 31.24 30.96 1.83
N PHE A 110 30.53 30.36 0.88
CA PHE A 110 31.13 29.77 -0.32
C PHE A 110 30.21 29.97 -1.53
N GLU A 111 30.80 29.90 -2.71
CA GLU A 111 30.07 29.91 -3.97
C GLU A 111 29.49 28.52 -4.23
N GLY A 112 28.16 28.42 -4.22
CA GLY A 112 27.48 27.15 -4.40
C GLY A 112 27.37 26.76 -5.86
N ASN A 113 27.37 25.45 -6.14
CA ASN A 113 27.19 24.97 -7.50
C ASN A 113 25.74 25.14 -7.98
N ASN A 114 25.57 26.08 -8.91
CA ASN A 114 24.32 26.41 -9.58
C ASN A 114 23.64 25.24 -10.29
N ASP A 115 24.39 24.26 -10.77
CA ASP A 115 23.86 23.11 -11.52
C ASP A 115 23.33 22.00 -10.61
N ILE A 116 23.51 22.11 -9.30
CA ILE A 116 23.13 21.06 -8.35
C ILE A 116 21.91 21.48 -7.52
N TYR A 117 21.94 22.68 -6.96
CA TYR A 117 20.85 23.21 -6.13
C TYR A 117 20.57 24.69 -6.43
N GLY A 118 20.83 25.10 -7.67
CA GLY A 118 20.40 26.40 -8.19
C GLY A 118 18.90 26.67 -7.99
N ILE A 119 18.51 27.93 -8.08
CA ILE A 119 17.13 28.34 -7.78
C ILE A 119 16.09 27.62 -8.65
N GLY A 120 16.39 27.35 -9.93
CA GLY A 120 15.49 26.61 -10.82
C GLY A 120 15.31 25.15 -10.41
N ILE A 121 16.39 24.50 -10.01
CA ILE A 121 16.38 23.10 -9.53
C ILE A 121 15.53 22.99 -8.27
N ARG A 122 15.75 23.89 -7.30
CA ARG A 122 15.00 23.90 -6.04
C ARG A 122 13.50 24.15 -6.26
N ILE A 123 13.14 25.19 -7.00
CA ILE A 123 11.72 25.49 -7.30
C ILE A 123 11.08 24.32 -8.06
N GLY A 124 11.80 23.74 -9.04
CA GLY A 124 11.36 22.57 -9.78
C GLY A 124 11.02 21.40 -8.85
N ILE A 125 11.96 21.03 -7.97
CA ILE A 125 11.78 19.94 -7.00
C ILE A 125 10.61 20.25 -6.05
N TYR A 126 10.50 21.48 -5.52
CA TYR A 126 9.42 21.86 -4.61
C TYR A 126 8.05 21.79 -5.29
N ALA A 127 7.94 22.32 -6.51
CA ALA A 127 6.73 22.23 -7.29
C ALA A 127 6.36 20.77 -7.59
N GLN A 128 7.35 19.93 -7.91
CA GLN A 128 7.15 18.51 -8.17
C GLN A 128 6.67 17.75 -6.92
N ILE A 129 7.25 18.03 -5.75
CA ILE A 129 6.80 17.46 -4.46
C ILE A 129 5.33 17.80 -4.21
N LEU A 130 4.97 19.08 -4.38
CA LEU A 130 3.59 19.53 -4.20
C LEU A 130 2.65 18.92 -5.26
N ALA A 131 3.11 18.73 -6.50
CA ALA A 131 2.32 18.13 -7.56
C ALA A 131 2.01 16.66 -7.27
N VAL A 132 2.99 15.88 -6.79
CA VAL A 132 2.79 14.48 -6.40
C VAL A 132 1.89 14.38 -5.17
N TRP A 133 2.09 15.24 -4.17
CA TRP A 133 1.19 15.34 -3.01
C TRP A 133 -0.25 15.60 -3.47
N PHE A 134 -0.45 16.61 -4.32
CA PHE A 134 -1.77 16.97 -4.82
C PHE A 134 -2.40 15.83 -5.63
N ALA A 135 -1.66 15.22 -6.55
CA ALA A 135 -2.14 14.10 -7.35
C ALA A 135 -2.54 12.90 -6.47
N ASN A 136 -1.75 12.56 -5.44
CA ASN A 136 -2.05 11.45 -4.53
C ASN A 136 -3.40 11.58 -3.82
N TYR A 137 -3.84 12.81 -3.51
CA TYR A 137 -5.09 13.05 -2.78
C TYR A 137 -6.27 13.43 -3.68
N PHE A 138 -6.03 14.09 -4.81
CA PHE A 138 -7.09 14.66 -5.65
C PHE A 138 -7.21 14.05 -7.06
N LEU A 139 -6.13 13.48 -7.62
CA LEU A 139 -6.07 12.90 -8.97
C LEU A 139 -5.25 11.61 -9.02
N LEU A 140 -5.79 10.54 -8.43
CA LEU A 140 -5.15 9.22 -8.41
C LEU A 140 -4.75 8.70 -9.81
N SER A 141 -5.46 9.10 -10.87
CA SER A 141 -5.17 8.71 -12.25
C SER A 141 -3.86 9.29 -12.80
N GLU A 142 -3.43 10.46 -12.31
CA GLU A 142 -2.26 11.18 -12.85
C GLU A 142 -0.97 10.86 -12.12
N VAL A 143 -1.09 10.27 -10.93
CA VAL A 143 0.03 10.01 -10.04
C VAL A 143 1.16 9.22 -10.71
N GLN A 144 0.82 8.30 -11.62
CA GLN A 144 1.80 7.43 -12.26
C GLN A 144 2.80 8.22 -13.10
N VAL A 145 2.31 9.14 -13.93
CA VAL A 145 3.14 9.98 -14.82
C VAL A 145 4.04 10.90 -14.01
N LEU A 146 3.50 11.55 -12.97
CA LEU A 146 4.32 12.42 -12.12
C LEU A 146 5.41 11.65 -11.37
N ARG A 147 5.12 10.42 -10.92
CA ARG A 147 6.11 9.57 -10.27
C ARG A 147 7.23 9.17 -11.23
N ASP A 148 6.95 8.95 -12.51
CA ASP A 148 8.00 8.63 -13.48
C ASP A 148 9.01 9.78 -13.60
N SER A 149 8.52 11.01 -13.69
CA SER A 149 9.38 12.19 -13.67
C SER A 149 10.21 12.28 -12.37
N VAL A 150 9.62 11.99 -11.20
CA VAL A 150 10.36 12.01 -9.92
C VAL A 150 11.44 10.94 -9.89
N SER A 151 11.14 9.73 -10.36
CA SER A 151 12.10 8.62 -10.40
C SER A 151 13.30 8.95 -11.29
N ILE A 152 13.07 9.54 -12.47
CA ILE A 152 14.16 9.96 -13.37
C ILE A 152 15.08 10.99 -12.69
N PHE A 153 14.50 12.02 -12.06
CA PHE A 153 15.30 12.99 -11.30
C PHE A 153 16.03 12.36 -10.12
N SER A 154 15.40 11.41 -9.41
CA SER A 154 16.02 10.72 -8.28
C SER A 154 17.26 9.94 -8.72
N VAL A 155 17.19 9.27 -9.88
CA VAL A 155 18.35 8.56 -10.46
C VAL A 155 19.46 9.54 -10.82
N ALA A 156 19.14 10.68 -11.44
CA ALA A 156 20.13 11.70 -11.78
C ALA A 156 20.83 12.25 -10.53
N ILE A 157 20.08 12.58 -9.48
CA ILE A 157 20.60 13.08 -8.21
C ILE A 157 21.42 12.00 -7.49
N LEU A 158 21.01 10.74 -7.56
CA LEU A 158 21.78 9.61 -7.01
C LEU A 158 23.15 9.50 -7.69
N ILE A 159 23.24 9.67 -9.01
CA ILE A 159 24.51 9.65 -9.74
C ILE A 159 25.42 10.78 -9.25
N VAL A 160 24.89 12.01 -9.12
CA VAL A 160 25.67 13.14 -8.58
C VAL A 160 26.13 12.88 -7.15
N ALA A 161 25.27 12.29 -6.30
CA ALA A 161 25.62 11.93 -4.93
C ALA A 161 26.72 10.88 -4.86
N LEU A 162 26.74 9.91 -5.79
CA LEU A 162 27.83 8.93 -5.91
C LEU A 162 29.14 9.59 -6.34
N ILE A 163 29.10 10.55 -7.26
CA ILE A 163 30.29 11.32 -7.69
C ILE A 163 30.86 12.16 -6.53
N PHE A 164 29.98 12.71 -5.69
CA PHE A 164 30.40 13.42 -4.48
C PHE A 164 31.01 12.47 -3.46
N ALA A 165 30.41 11.28 -3.30
CA ALA A 165 30.94 10.25 -2.42
C ALA A 165 32.31 9.70 -2.88
N SER A 166 32.60 9.71 -4.18
CA SER A 166 33.90 9.29 -4.71
C SER A 166 34.99 10.36 -4.58
N ASN A 167 34.63 11.63 -4.37
CA ASN A 167 35.58 12.75 -4.25
C ASN A 167 35.25 13.66 -3.06
N PRO A 168 35.17 13.13 -1.82
CA PRO A 168 34.67 13.86 -0.67
C PRO A 168 35.51 15.11 -0.35
N SER A 169 36.83 15.04 -0.56
CA SER A 169 37.76 16.13 -0.28
C SER A 169 37.53 17.40 -1.11
N ASN A 170 36.77 17.33 -2.20
CA ASN A 170 36.49 18.48 -3.06
C ASN A 170 35.13 19.14 -2.78
N VAL A 171 34.29 18.50 -1.97
CA VAL A 171 32.89 18.91 -1.77
C VAL A 171 32.70 19.40 -0.34
N TYR A 172 31.94 20.47 -0.17
CA TYR A 172 31.56 20.90 1.18
C TYR A 172 30.51 19.96 1.76
N ALA A 173 30.66 19.59 3.03
CA ALA A 173 29.75 18.63 3.67
C ALA A 173 28.27 19.08 3.64
N VAL A 174 28.03 20.39 3.64
CA VAL A 174 26.67 20.98 3.52
C VAL A 174 26.05 20.75 2.14
N GLU A 175 26.84 20.76 1.06
CA GLU A 175 26.34 20.51 -0.30
C GLU A 175 25.88 19.07 -0.45
N ALA A 176 26.71 18.12 0.01
CA ALA A 176 26.37 16.71 0.04
C ALA A 176 25.14 16.45 0.91
N PHE A 177 25.03 17.10 2.07
CA PHE A 177 23.84 16.99 2.92
C PHE A 177 22.56 17.45 2.21
N VAL A 178 22.58 18.63 1.58
CA VAL A 178 21.42 19.17 0.85
C VAL A 178 21.00 18.22 -0.28
N LEU A 179 21.98 17.72 -1.05
CA LEU A 179 21.74 16.79 -2.14
C LEU A 179 21.12 15.47 -1.64
N LEU A 180 21.69 14.88 -0.58
CA LEU A 180 21.20 13.66 0.03
C LEU A 180 19.80 13.82 0.63
N GLN A 181 19.48 14.99 1.20
CA GLN A 181 18.16 15.29 1.73
C GLN A 181 17.11 15.41 0.61
N ILE A 182 17.47 16.06 -0.51
CA ILE A 182 16.63 16.12 -1.71
C ILE A 182 16.39 14.72 -2.27
N LEU A 183 17.44 13.90 -2.36
CA LEU A 183 17.36 12.52 -2.86
C LEU A 183 16.45 11.65 -1.98
N ALA A 184 16.65 11.71 -0.66
CA ALA A 184 15.82 10.96 0.28
C ALA A 184 14.34 11.34 0.18
N TRP A 185 14.03 12.63 0.07
CA TRP A 185 12.66 13.08 -0.08
C TRP A 185 12.04 12.63 -1.41
N SER A 186 12.82 12.70 -2.49
CA SER A 186 12.38 12.28 -3.83
C SER A 186 12.11 10.77 -3.88
N CYS A 187 12.96 9.95 -3.25
CA CYS A 187 12.75 8.51 -3.11
C CYS A 187 11.48 8.20 -2.28
N MET A 188 11.27 8.87 -1.15
CA MET A 188 10.06 8.66 -0.34
C MET A 188 8.77 8.98 -1.10
N MET A 189 8.78 9.98 -1.97
CA MET A 189 7.61 10.41 -2.76
C MET A 189 7.40 9.61 -4.05
N GLY A 190 8.49 9.23 -4.72
CA GLY A 190 8.44 8.52 -6.01
C GLY A 190 8.22 7.01 -5.88
N VAL A 191 8.85 6.37 -4.89
CA VAL A 191 8.93 4.90 -4.79
C VAL A 191 7.71 4.29 -4.11
N ARG A 192 7.20 4.92 -3.04
CA ARG A 192 6.08 4.33 -2.28
C ARG A 192 4.73 4.86 -2.75
N ALA A 193 4.04 4.04 -3.53
CA ALA A 193 2.62 4.22 -3.74
C ALA A 193 1.86 4.06 -2.40
N LYS A 194 1.36 5.17 -1.82
CA LYS A 194 0.51 5.14 -0.61
C LYS A 194 -0.85 4.45 -0.83
N SER A 195 -1.17 4.05 -2.07
CA SER A 195 -2.46 3.51 -2.46
C SER A 195 -2.37 2.01 -2.74
N SER A 196 -3.07 1.21 -1.92
CA SER A 196 -3.33 -0.22 -2.18
C SER A 196 -4.10 -0.45 -3.50
N TYR A 197 -4.76 0.59 -4.04
CA TYR A 197 -5.60 0.52 -5.23
C TYR A 197 -4.80 0.23 -6.51
N SER A 198 -3.50 0.55 -6.53
CA SER A 198 -2.63 0.23 -7.68
C SER A 198 -2.25 -1.26 -7.78
N LYS A 199 -2.67 -2.10 -6.82
CA LYS A 199 -2.31 -3.53 -6.77
C LYS A 199 -3.15 -4.40 -7.70
N ALA A 200 -4.30 -3.93 -8.21
CA ALA A 200 -5.18 -4.77 -9.02
C ALA A 200 -4.64 -5.00 -10.44
N THR A 201 -3.90 -4.04 -11.01
CA THR A 201 -3.39 -4.13 -12.39
C THR A 201 -1.87 -4.32 -12.38
N PHE A 202 -1.41 -5.50 -11.95
CA PHE A 202 -0.03 -5.95 -12.17
C PHE A 202 0.17 -6.29 -13.66
N SER A 203 0.27 -5.27 -14.51
CA SER A 203 0.90 -5.44 -15.82
C SER A 203 2.41 -5.67 -15.63
N HIS A 204 3.00 -6.59 -16.39
CA HIS A 204 4.42 -6.98 -16.32
C HIS A 204 5.41 -5.80 -16.25
N GLY A 205 5.08 -4.66 -16.87
CA GLY A 205 5.92 -3.44 -16.82
C GLY A 205 6.01 -2.77 -15.44
N SER A 206 5.02 -2.98 -14.56
CA SER A 206 4.98 -2.38 -13.22
C SER A 206 6.02 -3.00 -12.26
N PHE A 207 6.35 -4.27 -12.43
CA PHE A 207 7.27 -4.98 -11.54
C PHE A 207 8.71 -4.47 -11.68
N LEU A 208 9.24 -4.35 -12.90
CA LEU A 208 10.61 -3.86 -13.13
C LEU A 208 10.79 -2.45 -12.57
N ARG A 209 9.85 -1.54 -12.84
CA ARG A 209 9.86 -0.19 -12.28
C ARG A 209 9.94 -0.20 -10.76
N ARG A 210 9.13 -1.04 -10.12
CA ARG A 210 9.12 -1.18 -8.67
C ARG A 210 10.47 -1.66 -8.13
N VAL A 211 11.05 -2.69 -8.73
CA VAL A 211 12.36 -3.22 -8.34
C VAL A 211 13.44 -2.14 -8.48
N VAL A 212 13.50 -1.43 -9.61
CA VAL A 212 14.46 -0.34 -9.83
C VAL A 212 14.29 0.77 -8.79
N CYS A 213 13.06 1.18 -8.51
CA CYS A 213 12.77 2.20 -7.50
C CYS A 213 13.22 1.78 -6.10
N GLU A 214 13.02 0.52 -5.70
CA GLU A 214 13.48 0.01 -4.41
C GLU A 214 15.02 -0.09 -4.34
N ILE A 215 15.69 -0.46 -5.44
CA ILE A 215 17.17 -0.46 -5.52
C ILE A 215 17.71 0.97 -5.33
N VAL A 216 17.16 1.95 -6.06
CA VAL A 216 17.55 3.36 -5.94
C VAL A 216 17.33 3.87 -4.50
N ASN A 217 16.22 3.51 -3.88
CA ASN A 217 15.93 3.86 -2.49
C ASN A 217 16.94 3.23 -1.51
N LEU A 218 17.29 1.95 -1.70
CA LEU A 218 18.28 1.26 -0.89
C LEU A 218 19.67 1.89 -1.03
N MET A 219 20.10 2.20 -2.26
CA MET A 219 21.37 2.88 -2.52
C MET A 219 21.42 4.26 -1.85
N ASN A 220 20.34 5.04 -1.94
CA ASN A 220 20.23 6.32 -1.23
C ASN A 220 20.39 6.14 0.29
N ILE A 221 19.75 5.14 0.90
CA ILE A 221 19.87 4.91 2.35
C ILE A 221 21.29 4.49 2.73
N CYS A 222 21.94 3.64 1.93
CA CYS A 222 23.34 3.27 2.12
C CYS A 222 24.26 4.50 2.06
N LEU A 223 24.01 5.42 1.12
CA LEU A 223 24.76 6.69 1.03
C LEU A 223 24.52 7.59 2.24
N HIS A 224 23.29 7.66 2.78
CA HIS A 224 23.02 8.37 4.03
C HIS A 224 23.80 7.78 5.20
N VAL A 225 23.80 6.46 5.35
CA VAL A 225 24.59 5.79 6.40
C VAL A 225 26.08 6.09 6.22
N TRP A 226 26.61 5.94 5.01
CA TRP A 226 28.01 6.29 4.72
C TRP A 226 28.33 7.76 5.05
N PHE A 227 27.48 8.69 4.62
CA PHE A 227 27.67 10.13 4.86
C PHE A 227 27.78 10.44 6.35
N TRP A 228 26.84 9.95 7.17
CA TRP A 228 26.84 10.25 8.61
C TRP A 228 27.97 9.57 9.38
N TRP A 229 28.41 8.40 8.92
CA TRP A 229 29.44 7.61 9.60
C TRP A 229 30.86 7.99 9.21
N ALA A 230 31.15 8.14 7.91
CA ALA A 230 32.49 8.43 7.39
C ALA A 230 32.54 9.69 6.53
N GLY A 231 31.59 9.86 5.59
CA GLY A 231 31.68 10.89 4.57
C GLY A 231 31.72 12.33 5.09
N VAL A 232 31.06 12.63 6.22
CA VAL A 232 31.10 13.96 6.86
C VAL A 232 32.51 14.35 7.32
N ASP A 233 33.36 13.38 7.72
CA ASP A 233 34.73 13.65 8.16
C ASP A 233 35.69 13.86 6.98
N ASP A 234 35.43 13.20 5.85
CA ASP A 234 36.26 13.27 4.66
C ASP A 234 35.97 14.53 3.79
N MET A 235 34.87 15.24 4.06
CA MET A 235 34.41 16.39 3.30
C MET A 235 34.93 17.72 3.86
N LYS A 236 34.99 18.74 3.00
CA LYS A 236 35.43 20.09 3.40
C LYS A 236 34.48 20.70 4.43
N THR A 237 35.06 21.21 5.51
CA THR A 237 34.38 22.01 6.51
C THR A 237 34.31 23.48 6.07
N MET A 238 33.27 24.17 6.51
CA MET A 238 33.15 25.61 6.29
C MET A 238 34.07 26.35 7.28
N PRO A 239 34.74 27.43 6.87
CA PRO A 239 35.66 28.19 7.75
C PRO A 239 34.96 28.77 8.99
N CYS A 240 33.67 29.12 8.88
CA CYS A 240 32.85 29.62 9.98
C CYS A 240 31.96 28.55 10.65
N GLY A 241 32.33 27.29 10.48
CA GLY A 241 31.58 26.13 10.98
C GLY A 241 30.43 25.73 10.05
N THR A 242 30.17 24.42 9.98
CA THR A 242 29.09 23.87 9.17
C THR A 242 27.83 23.74 10.01
N TRP A 243 26.81 24.54 9.69
CA TRP A 243 25.58 24.62 10.49
C TRP A 243 24.43 23.91 9.81
N LEU A 244 23.81 22.97 10.50
CA LEU A 244 22.56 22.37 10.09
C LEU A 244 21.37 23.05 10.78
N MET A 245 20.25 23.08 10.06
CA MET A 245 18.96 23.35 10.67
C MET A 245 18.28 22.02 10.98
N MET A 246 18.16 21.68 12.26
CA MET A 246 17.38 20.50 12.68
C MET A 246 16.07 21.00 13.30
N TYR A 247 15.00 20.93 12.52
CA TYR A 247 13.62 21.38 12.80
C TYR A 247 13.47 22.88 13.15
N VAL A 248 14.11 23.38 14.21
CA VAL A 248 14.11 24.81 14.61
C VAL A 248 15.44 25.25 15.27
N VAL A 249 16.37 24.33 15.51
CA VAL A 249 17.61 24.62 16.26
C VAL A 249 18.80 24.71 15.31
N LYS A 250 19.61 25.76 15.46
CA LYS A 250 20.94 25.86 14.81
C LYS A 250 21.87 24.86 15.50
N THR A 251 22.27 23.82 14.79
CA THR A 251 23.13 22.75 15.32
C THR A 251 24.37 22.60 14.46
N SER A 252 25.54 22.39 15.06
CA SER A 252 26.73 22.04 14.31
C SER A 252 26.57 20.66 13.66
N LEU A 253 26.96 20.53 12.39
CA LEU A 253 26.98 19.26 11.65
C LEU A 253 27.83 18.20 12.37
N PHE A 254 28.88 18.63 13.07
CA PHE A 254 29.84 17.76 13.76
C PHE A 254 29.47 17.51 15.24
N GLY A 255 28.37 18.09 15.73
CA GLY A 255 27.94 17.98 17.12
C GLY A 255 27.05 16.76 17.42
N TRP A 256 26.20 16.90 18.44
CA TRP A 256 25.25 15.86 18.85
C TRP A 256 24.29 15.44 17.73
N ALA A 257 23.96 16.36 16.82
CA ALA A 257 23.09 16.10 15.69
C ALA A 257 23.63 14.96 14.81
N ARG A 258 24.95 14.87 14.62
CA ARG A 258 25.59 13.76 13.91
C ARG A 258 25.25 12.41 14.53
N LYS A 259 25.39 12.27 15.86
CA LYS A 259 25.12 11.01 16.57
C LYS A 259 23.66 10.59 16.44
N VAL A 260 22.74 11.55 16.52
CA VAL A 260 21.31 11.29 16.29
C VAL A 260 21.05 10.83 14.87
N MET A 261 21.66 11.48 13.87
CA MET A 261 21.50 11.09 12.46
C MET A 261 22.18 9.77 12.11
N MET A 262 23.30 9.41 12.75
CA MET A 262 23.91 8.07 12.66
C MET A 262 22.96 6.99 13.16
N ALA A 263 22.33 7.20 14.32
CA ALA A 263 21.35 6.26 14.87
C ALA A 263 20.09 6.17 14.00
N MET A 264 19.57 7.31 13.54
CA MET A 264 18.37 7.38 12.70
C MET A 264 18.59 6.75 11.32
N SER A 265 19.74 6.99 10.68
CA SER A 265 20.05 6.39 9.38
C SER A 265 20.19 4.87 9.46
N LEU A 266 20.82 4.34 10.51
CA LEU A 266 20.88 2.91 10.77
C LEU A 266 19.48 2.31 11.00
N PHE A 267 18.66 2.97 11.80
CA PHE A 267 17.28 2.55 12.03
C PHE A 267 16.46 2.51 10.73
N VAL A 268 16.60 3.54 9.88
CA VAL A 268 15.93 3.59 8.57
C VAL A 268 16.43 2.48 7.64
N LEU A 269 17.73 2.14 7.66
CA LEU A 269 18.28 1.03 6.90
C LEU A 269 17.68 -0.31 7.35
N LEU A 270 17.68 -0.60 8.65
CA LEU A 270 17.08 -1.82 9.20
C LEU A 270 15.59 -1.92 8.86
N CYS A 271 14.83 -0.83 9.03
CA CYS A 271 13.42 -0.78 8.64
C CYS A 271 13.23 -1.05 7.15
N THR A 272 14.13 -0.55 6.30
CA THR A 272 14.02 -0.71 4.84
C THR A 272 14.36 -2.13 4.42
N ILE A 273 15.42 -2.73 4.96
CA ILE A 273 15.75 -4.14 4.73
C ILE A 273 14.57 -5.02 5.14
N TYR A 274 14.00 -4.78 6.32
CA TYR A 274 12.79 -5.47 6.76
C TYR A 274 11.64 -5.34 5.74
N TRP A 275 11.35 -4.13 5.26
CA TRP A 275 10.31 -3.91 4.26
C TRP A 275 10.58 -4.65 2.94
N VAL A 276 11.83 -4.64 2.47
CA VAL A 276 12.24 -5.37 1.26
C VAL A 276 12.01 -6.87 1.43
N VAL A 277 12.39 -7.44 2.57
CA VAL A 277 12.13 -8.86 2.91
C VAL A 277 10.63 -9.15 2.90
N VAL A 278 9.82 -8.31 3.55
CA VAL A 278 8.35 -8.45 3.56
C VAL A 278 7.76 -8.41 2.15
N GLU A 279 8.24 -7.52 1.29
CA GLU A 279 7.77 -7.41 -0.09
C GLU A 279 8.21 -8.60 -0.95
N PHE A 280 9.39 -9.15 -0.70
CA PHE A 280 9.88 -10.36 -1.35
C PHE A 280 9.10 -11.61 -0.92
N LEU A 281 8.66 -11.68 0.33
CA LEU A 281 7.82 -12.77 0.84
C LEU A 281 6.36 -12.66 0.37
N ARG A 282 5.90 -11.49 -0.08
CA ARG A 282 4.50 -11.28 -0.45
C ARG A 282 4.04 -12.12 -1.65
N PRO A 283 4.78 -12.24 -2.78
CA PRO A 283 4.42 -13.15 -3.86
C PRO A 283 4.20 -14.59 -3.38
N TRP A 284 5.10 -15.09 -2.53
CA TRP A 284 4.99 -16.41 -1.90
C TRP A 284 3.72 -16.55 -1.07
N THR A 285 3.42 -15.58 -0.18
CA THR A 285 2.19 -15.63 0.63
C THR A 285 0.94 -15.51 -0.22
N THR A 286 0.94 -14.67 -1.26
CA THR A 286 -0.21 -14.57 -2.19
C THR A 286 -0.44 -15.85 -2.97
N TRP A 287 0.62 -16.55 -3.36
CA TRP A 287 0.52 -17.86 -4.00
C TRP A 287 -0.14 -18.88 -3.07
N LYS A 288 0.34 -18.97 -1.82
CA LYS A 288 -0.23 -19.87 -0.80
C LYS A 288 -1.68 -19.53 -0.44
N VAL A 289 -2.04 -18.26 -0.38
CA VAL A 289 -3.43 -17.82 -0.15
C VAL A 289 -4.33 -18.14 -1.35
N ARG A 290 -3.82 -18.10 -2.58
CA ARG A 290 -4.57 -18.51 -3.78
C ARG A 290 -4.87 -20.01 -3.80
N GLU A 291 -3.95 -20.83 -3.31
CA GLU A 291 -4.16 -22.28 -3.13
C GLU A 291 -5.32 -22.52 -2.16
N LYS A 292 -5.24 -21.96 -0.94
CA LYS A 292 -6.29 -22.09 0.08
C LYS A 292 -7.64 -21.46 -0.30
N ARG A 293 -7.63 -20.39 -1.09
CA ARG A 293 -8.86 -19.78 -1.62
C ARG A 293 -9.62 -20.75 -2.53
N ARG A 294 -8.92 -21.56 -3.33
CA ARG A 294 -9.55 -22.57 -4.20
C ARG A 294 -10.19 -23.67 -3.37
N GLU A 295 -9.44 -24.24 -2.42
CA GLU A 295 -9.97 -25.22 -1.47
C GLU A 295 -11.22 -24.70 -0.73
N PHE A 296 -11.18 -23.44 -0.27
CA PHE A 296 -12.33 -22.82 0.38
C PHE A 296 -13.54 -22.63 -0.55
N ALA A 297 -13.31 -22.20 -1.80
CA ALA A 297 -14.37 -22.05 -2.78
C ALA A 297 -15.03 -23.40 -3.10
N ASP A 298 -14.24 -24.46 -3.23
CA ASP A 298 -14.72 -25.82 -3.46
C ASP A 298 -15.53 -26.33 -2.26
N ALA A 299 -15.04 -26.12 -1.03
CA ALA A 299 -15.77 -26.47 0.19
C ALA A 299 -17.13 -25.77 0.31
N ILE A 300 -17.20 -24.48 -0.05
CA ILE A 300 -18.47 -23.72 -0.07
C ILE A 300 -19.43 -24.30 -1.12
N ARG A 301 -18.93 -24.63 -2.33
CA ARG A 301 -19.75 -25.26 -3.38
C ARG A 301 -20.31 -26.60 -2.91
N MET A 302 -19.47 -27.45 -2.30
CA MET A 302 -19.90 -28.75 -1.76
C MET A 302 -20.95 -28.61 -0.65
N TRP A 303 -20.78 -27.65 0.25
CA TRP A 303 -21.79 -27.37 1.27
C TRP A 303 -23.12 -26.90 0.66
N GLU A 304 -23.08 -26.00 -0.32
CA GLU A 304 -24.29 -25.53 -1.02
C GLU A 304 -25.00 -26.67 -1.77
N GLU A 305 -24.25 -27.55 -2.43
CA GLU A 305 -24.80 -28.75 -3.07
C GLU A 305 -25.44 -29.70 -2.05
N SER A 306 -24.81 -29.91 -0.89
CA SER A 306 -25.37 -30.73 0.18
C SER A 306 -26.69 -30.15 0.70
N GLN A 307 -26.77 -28.83 0.88
CA GLN A 307 -28.01 -28.17 1.31
C GLN A 307 -29.12 -28.29 0.27
N ARG A 308 -28.79 -28.23 -1.03
CA ARG A 308 -29.76 -28.46 -2.10
C ARG A 308 -30.30 -29.89 -2.09
N ARG A 309 -29.41 -30.88 -1.92
CA ARG A 309 -29.83 -32.30 -1.84
C ARG A 309 -30.76 -32.55 -0.66
N SER A 310 -30.46 -31.99 0.51
CA SER A 310 -31.34 -32.13 1.68
C SER A 310 -32.70 -31.47 1.46
N ALA A 311 -32.76 -30.30 0.83
CA ALA A 311 -34.03 -29.65 0.50
C ALA A 311 -34.85 -30.43 -0.55
N ASP A 312 -34.19 -31.05 -1.53
CA ASP A 312 -34.84 -31.90 -2.53
C ASP A 312 -35.37 -33.19 -1.88
N GLU A 313 -34.63 -33.81 -0.97
CA GLU A 313 -35.05 -34.98 -0.19
C GLU A 313 -36.27 -34.68 0.69
N GLU A 314 -36.27 -33.58 1.45
CA GLU A 314 -37.42 -33.13 2.24
C GLU A 314 -38.67 -32.88 1.37
N THR A 315 -38.48 -32.30 0.18
CA THR A 315 -39.58 -32.06 -0.78
C THR A 315 -40.16 -33.37 -1.35
N ILE A 316 -39.33 -34.41 -1.51
CA ILE A 316 -39.76 -35.73 -1.97
C ILE A 316 -40.53 -36.45 -0.86
N GLU A 317 -40.05 -36.40 0.39
CA GLU A 317 -40.75 -37.01 1.53
C GLU A 317 -42.11 -36.34 1.79
N GLU A 318 -42.21 -35.01 1.70
CA GLU A 318 -43.46 -34.28 1.88
C GLU A 318 -44.50 -34.65 0.80
N LYS A 319 -44.06 -34.79 -0.47
CA LYS A 319 -44.94 -35.25 -1.57
C LYS A 319 -45.36 -36.71 -1.42
N GLY A 320 -44.44 -37.58 -1.00
CA GLY A 320 -44.75 -39.00 -0.75
C GLY A 320 -45.77 -39.19 0.38
N ALA A 321 -45.71 -38.36 1.43
CA ALA A 321 -46.67 -38.39 2.52
C ALA A 321 -48.07 -37.90 2.12
N THR A 322 -48.16 -36.90 1.24
CA THR A 322 -49.46 -36.36 0.81
C THR A 322 -50.19 -37.23 -0.22
N GLU A 323 -49.47 -38.02 -1.04
CA GLU A 323 -50.11 -38.94 -1.99
C GLU A 323 -50.59 -40.25 -1.33
N GLY A 324 -50.15 -40.56 -0.12
CA GLY A 324 -50.48 -41.81 0.60
C GLY A 324 -51.84 -41.84 1.32
N GLU A 325 -52.50 -40.69 1.54
CA GLU A 325 -53.71 -40.61 2.39
C GLU A 325 -55.02 -40.36 1.61
N GLY A 326 -54.98 -40.40 0.28
CA GLY A 326 -56.09 -40.02 -0.61
C GLY A 326 -56.68 -41.09 -1.51
N SER A 327 -56.43 -42.39 -1.28
CA SER A 327 -57.02 -43.47 -2.08
C SER A 327 -57.87 -44.42 -1.25
N SER A 328 -59.06 -43.96 -0.90
CA SER A 328 -60.18 -44.85 -0.60
C SER A 328 -61.38 -44.46 -1.48
N VAL A 329 -61.72 -45.38 -2.39
CA VAL A 329 -63.04 -45.62 -2.94
C VAL A 329 -63.70 -44.48 -3.74
N HIS A 330 -63.64 -44.55 -5.07
CA HIS A 330 -64.88 -44.77 -5.82
C HIS A 330 -64.68 -45.33 -7.23
N ASP A 331 -65.62 -46.21 -7.52
CA ASP A 331 -65.91 -47.03 -8.70
C ASP A 331 -65.64 -46.44 -10.09
N ALA A 332 -65.13 -47.36 -10.92
CA ALA A 332 -65.63 -47.71 -12.25
C ALA A 332 -66.55 -46.72 -12.98
N SER A 333 -66.01 -46.08 -14.01
CA SER A 333 -66.70 -46.01 -15.30
C SER A 333 -65.71 -45.83 -16.44
N VAL A 334 -65.65 -46.87 -17.26
CA VAL A 334 -65.11 -46.86 -18.62
C VAL A 334 -65.84 -45.80 -19.44
N GLU A 335 -65.15 -44.74 -19.85
CA GLU A 335 -65.60 -43.97 -21.02
C GLU A 335 -64.41 -43.51 -21.86
N THR A 336 -64.29 -44.21 -22.99
CA THR A 336 -63.52 -43.90 -24.18
C THR A 336 -63.87 -42.50 -24.69
N ARG A 337 -62.93 -41.56 -24.68
CA ARG A 337 -63.01 -40.36 -25.54
C ARG A 337 -61.69 -40.07 -26.23
N LEU A 338 -61.65 -40.45 -27.50
CA LEU A 338 -60.95 -39.71 -28.54
C LEU A 338 -61.41 -38.24 -28.51
N HIS A 339 -60.49 -37.29 -28.53
CA HIS A 339 -60.53 -36.18 -29.48
C HIS A 339 -59.22 -35.37 -29.47
N ASP A 340 -58.66 -35.25 -30.68
CA ASP A 340 -58.06 -34.07 -31.29
C ASP A 340 -57.35 -33.05 -30.41
N LYS A 341 -56.02 -32.96 -30.56
CA LYS A 341 -55.33 -31.67 -30.76
C LYS A 341 -54.21 -31.76 -31.80
N SER A 342 -54.58 -31.31 -33.00
CA SER A 342 -53.85 -30.58 -34.05
C SER A 342 -52.33 -30.28 -33.85
N PRO A 343 -51.51 -30.47 -34.91
CA PRO A 343 -50.09 -30.15 -34.89
C PRO A 343 -49.84 -28.65 -35.12
N ARG A 344 -49.10 -27.99 -34.21
CA ARG A 344 -48.53 -26.67 -34.48
C ARG A 344 -47.35 -26.80 -35.43
N ALA A 345 -47.58 -26.26 -36.63
CA ALA A 345 -46.67 -26.16 -37.75
C ALA A 345 -45.39 -25.38 -37.43
N LEU A 346 -44.30 -25.82 -38.06
CA LEU A 346 -43.06 -25.08 -38.24
C LEU A 346 -43.34 -23.73 -38.91
N CYS A 347 -42.83 -22.64 -38.30
CA CYS A 347 -42.75 -21.34 -38.95
C CYS A 347 -41.42 -21.24 -39.72
N THR A 348 -41.41 -21.74 -40.95
CA THR A 348 -40.37 -21.52 -41.96
C THR A 348 -40.76 -20.34 -42.85
N ARG A 349 -40.77 -19.11 -42.31
CA ARG A 349 -40.73 -17.86 -43.11
C ARG A 349 -40.66 -16.61 -42.23
N CYS A 350 -39.44 -16.18 -41.90
CA CYS A 350 -39.14 -14.79 -41.64
C CYS A 350 -37.81 -14.45 -42.34
N LEU A 351 -37.91 -13.88 -43.53
CA LEU A 351 -36.82 -13.16 -44.19
C LEU A 351 -36.52 -11.88 -43.41
N PRO A 352 -35.26 -11.41 -43.47
CA PRO A 352 -35.02 -10.02 -43.76
C PRO A 352 -34.35 -9.88 -45.13
N ALA A 353 -34.87 -8.93 -45.89
CA ALA A 353 -34.36 -8.51 -47.18
C ALA A 353 -32.87 -8.14 -47.10
N GLY A 354 -32.15 -8.50 -48.16
CA GLY A 354 -30.74 -8.20 -48.32
C GLY A 354 -30.46 -6.73 -48.62
N SER A 355 -29.27 -6.31 -48.25
CA SER A 355 -28.53 -5.28 -48.97
C SER A 355 -27.19 -5.88 -49.39
N SER A 356 -27.00 -5.97 -50.70
CA SER A 356 -25.80 -6.39 -51.39
C SER A 356 -24.61 -5.48 -51.09
N PHE A 357 -23.43 -6.05 -50.87
CA PHE A 357 -22.22 -5.64 -51.59
C PHE A 357 -21.24 -6.82 -51.58
N GLY A 358 -20.92 -7.31 -52.77
CA GLY A 358 -19.97 -8.39 -52.98
C GLY A 358 -18.55 -7.87 -53.18
N HIS A 359 -17.58 -8.67 -52.74
CA HIS A 359 -16.32 -8.94 -53.45
C HIS A 359 -15.61 -10.17 -52.85
N VAL A 360 -15.80 -11.34 -53.48
CA VAL A 360 -14.79 -12.18 -54.17
C VAL A 360 -13.32 -11.79 -53.85
N ARG A 361 -12.35 -12.60 -53.35
CA ARG A 361 -11.94 -14.02 -53.52
C ARG A 361 -10.88 -14.38 -52.42
N PRO A 362 -10.29 -15.60 -52.35
CA PRO A 362 -9.94 -16.29 -51.10
C PRO A 362 -8.42 -16.35 -50.86
N LEU A 363 -7.97 -16.90 -49.71
CA LEU A 363 -6.73 -17.70 -49.68
C LEU A 363 -6.57 -18.47 -48.35
N SER A 364 -6.60 -19.79 -48.53
CA SER A 364 -5.78 -20.82 -47.90
C SER A 364 -5.52 -20.78 -46.38
N LEU A 365 -6.22 -21.69 -45.71
CA LEU A 365 -5.79 -22.42 -44.52
C LEU A 365 -4.37 -22.98 -44.73
N VAL A 366 -3.39 -22.56 -43.93
CA VAL A 366 -2.13 -23.30 -43.74
C VAL A 366 -2.02 -23.69 -42.28
N ARG A 367 -2.23 -24.98 -42.06
CA ARG A 367 -2.03 -25.71 -40.82
C ARG A 367 -0.55 -26.11 -40.77
N THR A 368 0.25 -25.48 -39.92
CA THR A 368 1.60 -25.98 -39.61
C THR A 368 1.57 -26.80 -38.32
N ARG A 369 1.51 -28.10 -38.56
CA ARG A 369 2.01 -29.15 -37.67
C ARG A 369 3.53 -29.17 -37.81
N SER A 370 4.26 -29.16 -36.71
CA SER A 370 5.68 -29.52 -36.68
C SER A 370 5.89 -30.52 -35.55
N ASP A 371 6.03 -31.78 -35.95
CA ASP A 371 6.51 -32.88 -35.13
C ASP A 371 8.03 -32.73 -34.87
N PRO A 372 8.55 -33.36 -33.81
CA PRO A 372 9.93 -33.22 -33.33
C PRO A 372 10.85 -34.30 -33.90
N LEU A 373 12.16 -34.03 -34.01
CA LEU A 373 13.20 -35.09 -33.91
C LEU A 373 14.63 -34.54 -33.76
N ALA A 374 15.27 -35.05 -32.71
CA ALA A 374 16.69 -35.42 -32.57
C ALA A 374 17.81 -34.37 -32.63
N ARG A 375 18.49 -34.17 -31.48
CA ARG A 375 19.86 -34.68 -31.31
C ARG A 375 20.26 -34.86 -29.83
N ARG A 376 21.12 -35.84 -29.66
CA ARG A 376 21.55 -36.61 -28.49
C ARG A 376 22.98 -36.21 -28.08
N THR A 377 23.28 -36.24 -26.78
CA THR A 377 24.54 -36.54 -26.03
C THR A 377 24.43 -35.81 -24.68
N SER A 378 24.75 -36.31 -23.49
CA SER A 378 25.45 -37.49 -22.95
C SER A 378 25.12 -37.49 -21.45
N GLU A 379 24.69 -38.61 -20.86
CA GLU A 379 25.51 -39.44 -19.96
C GLU A 379 26.05 -38.68 -18.72
N TRP A 380 25.52 -38.99 -17.54
CA TRP A 380 26.27 -39.27 -16.28
C TRP A 380 25.30 -39.92 -15.29
N GLU A 381 25.44 -41.24 -15.13
CA GLU A 381 25.04 -41.98 -13.94
C GLU A 381 25.81 -41.45 -12.72
N TYR A 382 25.16 -41.36 -11.57
CA TYR A 382 25.78 -41.78 -10.30
C TYR A 382 24.71 -42.00 -9.22
N SER A 383 24.56 -43.27 -8.84
CA SER A 383 24.05 -43.70 -7.54
C SER A 383 25.09 -44.69 -7.02
N PRO A 384 25.43 -44.65 -5.72
CA PRO A 384 25.15 -45.87 -4.96
C PRO A 384 24.68 -45.66 -3.52
N ARG A 385 23.96 -46.68 -3.06
CA ARG A 385 23.70 -47.06 -1.67
C ARG A 385 25.00 -47.35 -0.90
N ILE A 386 24.95 -47.24 0.44
CA ILE A 386 25.48 -48.14 1.51
C ILE A 386 25.25 -47.39 2.85
N ALA A 387 24.32 -47.80 3.70
CA ALA A 387 24.39 -48.78 4.80
C ALA A 387 24.84 -48.19 6.17
N SER A 388 23.96 -48.38 7.17
CA SER A 388 24.19 -48.74 8.58
C SER A 388 25.31 -48.11 9.42
N GLN A 389 24.91 -47.44 10.52
CA GLN A 389 25.39 -47.61 11.92
C GLN A 389 24.58 -46.64 12.81
N GLU A 390 23.67 -47.08 13.68
CA GLU A 390 23.89 -47.63 15.03
C GLU A 390 24.94 -46.93 15.88
N THR A 391 24.45 -46.15 16.86
CA THR A 391 24.87 -45.95 18.26
C THR A 391 24.20 -44.65 18.75
N SER A 392 23.88 -44.38 20.01
CA SER A 392 23.70 -45.10 21.26
C SER A 392 23.39 -44.00 22.30
N LYS A 393 22.35 -44.20 23.12
CA LYS A 393 22.15 -43.68 24.50
C LYS A 393 22.09 -42.16 24.75
N ARG A 394 20.95 -41.70 25.32
CA ARG A 394 20.82 -41.15 26.70
C ARG A 394 19.33 -40.75 26.94
N SER A 395 18.48 -41.63 27.45
CA SER A 395 18.13 -41.81 28.88
C SER A 395 17.96 -40.51 29.69
N SER A 396 16.71 -40.13 29.95
CA SER A 396 16.26 -39.74 31.30
C SER A 396 14.77 -40.00 31.45
N ARG A 397 14.46 -40.87 32.42
CA ARG A 397 13.14 -41.22 32.95
C ARG A 397 12.58 -40.04 33.73
N ILE A 398 11.27 -39.77 33.60
CA ILE A 398 10.43 -39.35 34.73
C ILE A 398 9.19 -40.24 34.71
N THR A 399 9.05 -41.00 35.80
CA THR A 399 7.96 -41.90 36.13
C THR A 399 6.86 -41.09 36.81
N VAL A 400 5.62 -41.15 36.31
CA VAL A 400 4.42 -40.89 37.13
C VAL A 400 3.47 -42.07 36.91
N GLN A 401 3.14 -42.68 38.03
CA GLN A 401 2.36 -43.89 38.23
C GLN A 401 0.99 -43.44 38.72
N GLU A 402 -0.10 -43.80 38.03
CA GLU A 402 -1.42 -43.73 38.67
C GLU A 402 -2.40 -44.78 38.11
N ILE A 403 -2.57 -45.81 38.94
CA ILE A 403 -3.82 -46.48 39.35
C ILE A 403 -4.80 -46.95 38.25
N SER A 404 -4.70 -48.24 37.97
CA SER A 404 -5.70 -49.08 37.29
C SER A 404 -6.92 -49.36 38.17
N SER A 405 -8.12 -49.27 37.59
CA SER A 405 -9.40 -49.77 38.14
C SER A 405 -9.95 -50.91 37.24
N PRO A 406 -10.75 -51.86 37.79
CA PRO A 406 -11.07 -53.13 37.14
C PRO A 406 -12.21 -53.06 36.11
N PRO A 407 -12.33 -54.05 35.20
CA PRO A 407 -13.35 -54.06 34.16
C PRO A 407 -14.70 -54.58 34.70
N SER A 408 -15.79 -54.00 34.22
CA SER A 408 -17.17 -54.46 34.43
C SER A 408 -17.91 -54.51 33.09
N PRO A 409 -18.97 -55.33 32.99
CA PRO A 409 -19.19 -56.17 31.83
C PRO A 409 -20.03 -55.54 30.72
N THR A 410 -19.79 -56.09 29.53
CA THR A 410 -20.48 -55.99 28.25
C THR A 410 -22.00 -55.88 28.38
N SER A 411 -22.55 -54.72 28.04
CA SER A 411 -23.96 -54.55 27.69
C SER A 411 -24.11 -54.39 26.18
N ALA A 412 -25.02 -55.18 25.61
CA ALA A 412 -25.26 -55.39 24.19
C ALA A 412 -25.50 -54.09 23.40
N SER A 413 -24.92 -54.06 22.20
CA SER A 413 -25.07 -53.02 21.20
C SER A 413 -26.48 -53.04 20.60
N SER A 414 -27.30 -52.03 20.91
CA SER A 414 -28.37 -51.61 20.01
C SER A 414 -27.75 -50.86 18.84
N SER A 415 -27.85 -51.43 17.64
CA SER A 415 -27.48 -50.80 16.38
C SER A 415 -28.43 -49.62 16.08
N HIS A 416 -28.21 -48.49 16.74
CA HIS A 416 -28.67 -47.22 16.21
C HIS A 416 -27.89 -46.96 14.94
N ALA A 417 -28.58 -46.93 13.81
CA ALA A 417 -28.03 -46.47 12.54
C ALA A 417 -27.43 -45.09 12.79
N GLY A 418 -26.10 -45.05 12.88
CA GLY A 418 -25.36 -43.82 13.13
C GLY A 418 -25.62 -42.89 11.97
N SER A 419 -26.47 -41.89 12.18
CA SER A 419 -26.47 -40.67 11.39
C SER A 419 -25.10 -40.04 11.60
N ASN A 420 -24.12 -40.45 10.79
CA ASN A 420 -22.81 -39.82 10.74
C ASN A 420 -23.08 -38.33 10.54
N SER A 421 -22.91 -37.55 11.60
CA SER A 421 -23.21 -36.13 11.58
C SER A 421 -22.39 -35.52 10.47
N LEU A 422 -23.07 -34.92 9.50
CA LEU A 422 -22.50 -34.18 8.37
C LEU A 422 -21.38 -33.20 8.79
N GLU A 423 -21.35 -32.82 10.08
CA GLU A 423 -20.34 -31.98 10.71
C GLU A 423 -18.90 -32.52 10.71
N ASP A 424 -18.68 -33.83 10.59
CA ASP A 424 -17.33 -34.41 10.62
C ASP A 424 -16.70 -34.56 9.23
N SER A 425 -17.36 -34.06 8.18
CA SER A 425 -16.76 -34.04 6.85
C SER A 425 -15.48 -33.18 6.88
N PRO A 426 -14.31 -33.73 6.49
CA PRO A 426 -13.04 -33.01 6.50
C PRO A 426 -13.09 -31.72 5.66
N ASP A 427 -14.01 -31.63 4.71
CA ASP A 427 -14.17 -30.48 3.82
C ASP A 427 -14.83 -29.27 4.51
N LEU A 428 -15.61 -29.47 5.59
CA LEU A 428 -16.20 -28.35 6.35
C LEU A 428 -15.21 -27.72 7.35
N SER A 429 -14.10 -28.40 7.64
CA SER A 429 -13.08 -27.92 8.58
C SER A 429 -12.47 -26.57 8.15
N ILE A 430 -12.27 -26.36 6.84
CA ILE A 430 -11.71 -25.11 6.31
C ILE A 430 -12.67 -23.93 6.50
N ILE A 431 -13.98 -24.16 6.38
CA ILE A 431 -15.00 -23.11 6.55
C ILE A 431 -15.09 -22.73 8.04
N ARG A 432 -15.02 -23.72 8.95
CA ARG A 432 -14.95 -23.52 10.40
C ARG A 432 -13.69 -22.76 10.81
N GLU A 433 -12.53 -23.16 10.30
CA GLU A 433 -11.26 -22.47 10.58
C GLU A 433 -11.27 -21.03 10.07
N LEU A 434 -11.91 -20.77 8.92
CA LEU A 434 -12.10 -19.43 8.39
C LEU A 434 -13.01 -18.58 9.28
N TYR A 435 -14.07 -19.16 9.84
CA TYR A 435 -14.93 -18.48 10.80
C TYR A 435 -14.20 -18.16 12.12
N GLU A 436 -13.41 -19.09 12.66
CA GLU A 436 -12.54 -18.82 13.80
C GLU A 436 -11.53 -17.70 13.50
N SER A 437 -11.00 -17.68 12.27
CA SER A 437 -10.11 -16.62 11.81
C SER A 437 -10.81 -15.26 11.71
N GLU A 438 -12.08 -15.23 11.32
CA GLU A 438 -12.90 -14.02 11.31
C GLU A 438 -13.11 -13.49 12.74
N LEU A 439 -13.48 -14.37 13.68
CA LEU A 439 -13.63 -14.02 15.10
C LEU A 439 -12.33 -13.49 15.69
N TYR A 440 -11.18 -14.09 15.35
CA TYR A 440 -9.87 -13.60 15.74
C TYR A 440 -9.60 -12.18 15.21
N ILE A 441 -9.91 -11.91 13.93
CA ILE A 441 -9.77 -10.56 13.35
C ILE A 441 -10.69 -9.59 14.07
N GLN A 442 -11.95 -9.95 14.28
CA GLN A 442 -12.93 -9.12 14.98
C GLN A 442 -12.45 -8.77 16.38
N HIS A 443 -11.98 -9.76 17.16
CA HIS A 443 -11.41 -9.54 18.48
C HIS A 443 -10.22 -8.56 18.45
N CYS A 444 -9.30 -8.72 17.50
CA CYS A 444 -8.17 -7.79 17.35
C CYS A 444 -8.64 -6.38 17.01
N VAL A 445 -9.64 -6.26 16.13
CA VAL A 445 -10.21 -5.00 15.68
C VAL A 445 -10.90 -4.26 16.84
N THR A 446 -11.72 -4.98 17.63
CA THR A 446 -12.49 -4.48 18.78
C THR A 446 -11.67 -4.21 20.02
N ALA A 447 -10.44 -4.76 20.12
CA ALA A 447 -9.55 -4.50 21.25
C ALA A 447 -9.12 -3.03 21.38
N SER A 448 -9.39 -2.18 20.37
CA SER A 448 -9.13 -0.76 20.51
C SER A 448 -10.17 -0.07 21.41
N PRO A 449 -9.74 0.63 22.47
CA PRO A 449 -10.65 1.40 23.32
C PRO A 449 -11.27 2.61 22.60
N TYR A 450 -10.82 2.96 21.39
CA TYR A 450 -11.31 4.12 20.64
C TYR A 450 -12.27 3.75 19.51
N GLN A 451 -12.65 2.48 19.38
CA GLN A 451 -13.35 2.06 18.17
C GLN A 451 -14.76 2.64 18.05
N MET A 452 -15.43 2.93 19.16
CA MET A 452 -16.60 3.80 19.21
C MET A 452 -16.68 4.43 20.60
N SER A 453 -16.59 5.77 20.68
CA SER A 453 -17.36 6.43 21.74
C SER A 453 -18.81 6.08 21.43
N THR A 454 -19.51 5.54 22.42
CA THR A 454 -20.97 5.26 22.37
C THR A 454 -21.79 6.43 21.82
N ASP A 455 -21.23 7.63 21.89
CA ASP A 455 -21.90 8.88 21.56
C ASP A 455 -21.72 9.27 20.08
N GLY A 456 -20.98 8.48 19.29
CA GLY A 456 -20.73 8.75 17.87
C GLY A 456 -19.86 9.99 17.58
N ASN A 457 -19.37 10.66 18.63
CA ASN A 457 -18.56 11.86 18.50
C ASN A 457 -17.13 11.55 18.02
N PRO A 458 -16.56 12.35 17.09
CA PRO A 458 -15.18 12.16 16.67
C PRO A 458 -14.21 12.42 17.82
N LEU A 459 -13.19 11.57 17.98
CA LEU A 459 -12.13 11.82 18.94
C LEU A 459 -11.44 13.16 18.62
N THR A 460 -11.35 14.03 19.62
CA THR A 460 -10.61 15.29 19.50
C THR A 460 -9.12 15.04 19.75
N PHE A 461 -8.26 15.79 19.07
CA PHE A 461 -6.79 15.69 19.22
C PHE A 461 -6.29 15.75 20.68
N PRO A 462 -6.85 16.57 21.58
CA PRO A 462 -6.44 16.57 22.98
C PRO A 462 -6.73 15.24 23.70
N VAL A 463 -7.84 14.56 23.38
CA VAL A 463 -8.17 13.24 23.95
C VAL A 463 -7.13 12.22 23.50
N ILE A 464 -6.75 12.28 22.23
CA ILE A 464 -5.73 11.43 21.62
C ILE A 464 -4.36 11.63 22.30
N VAL A 465 -3.91 12.88 22.43
CA VAL A 465 -2.62 13.19 23.07
C VAL A 465 -2.66 12.76 24.53
N ARG A 466 -3.76 13.08 25.24
CA ARG A 466 -3.92 12.70 26.64
C ARG A 466 -3.91 11.19 26.83
N SER A 467 -4.47 10.42 25.90
CA SER A 467 -4.52 8.97 26.02
C SER A 467 -3.18 8.28 25.75
N ILE A 468 -2.29 8.91 24.99
CA ILE A 468 -0.90 8.45 24.79
C ILE A 468 -0.10 8.62 26.09
N PHE A 469 -0.23 9.77 26.77
CA PHE A 469 0.59 10.11 27.94
C PHE A 469 -0.03 9.70 29.28
N PHE A 470 -1.35 9.68 29.37
CA PHE A 470 -2.10 9.40 30.58
C PHE A 470 -3.17 8.35 30.28
N PRO A 471 -2.90 7.05 30.54
CA PRO A 471 -3.91 6.02 30.40
C PRO A 471 -5.04 6.36 31.37
N GLN A 472 -6.12 6.94 30.84
CA GLN A 472 -7.29 7.23 31.64
C GLN A 472 -7.84 5.87 32.08
N LYS A 473 -8.04 5.69 33.39
CA LYS A 473 -8.84 4.57 33.90
C LYS A 473 -10.21 4.71 33.26
N TYR A 474 -10.42 4.03 32.13
CA TYR A 474 -11.75 3.88 31.58
C TYR A 474 -12.57 3.30 32.74
N ARG A 475 -13.60 4.04 33.15
CA ARG A 475 -14.61 3.51 34.07
C ARG A 475 -15.30 2.39 33.31
N THR A 476 -14.72 1.19 33.32
CA THR A 476 -15.51 -0.01 33.13
C THR A 476 -16.52 0.00 34.27
N PRO A 477 -17.83 -0.06 33.97
CA PRO A 477 -18.85 -0.22 35.01
C PRO A 477 -18.43 -1.41 35.88
N ALA A 478 -18.48 -1.22 37.19
CA ALA A 478 -17.85 -2.07 38.19
C ALA A 478 -18.20 -3.56 37.98
N GLY A 479 -17.21 -4.35 37.54
CA GLY A 479 -17.36 -5.79 37.34
C GLY A 479 -16.15 -6.43 36.66
N THR A 480 -15.22 -6.94 37.47
CA THR A 480 -14.23 -8.02 37.21
C THR A 480 -13.27 -8.01 36.01
N GLU A 481 -13.43 -7.18 34.97
CA GLU A 481 -12.48 -7.21 33.84
C GLU A 481 -11.16 -6.44 34.15
N PRO A 482 -9.99 -7.02 33.84
CA PRO A 482 -8.71 -6.36 34.02
C PRO A 482 -8.65 -5.08 33.18
N SER A 483 -8.13 -4.00 33.77
CA SER A 483 -7.99 -2.73 33.05
C SER A 483 -7.13 -2.92 31.79
N PRO A 484 -7.52 -2.35 30.63
CA PRO A 484 -6.75 -2.50 29.42
C PRO A 484 -5.34 -1.92 29.58
N PRO A 485 -4.32 -2.52 28.94
CA PRO A 485 -2.95 -2.03 28.98
C PRO A 485 -2.85 -0.59 28.45
N SER A 486 -1.83 0.15 28.86
CA SER A 486 -1.59 1.50 28.33
C SER A 486 -1.13 1.44 26.87
N TRP A 487 -1.40 2.50 26.09
CA TRP A 487 -0.98 2.61 24.69
C TRP A 487 0.54 2.38 24.52
N PHE A 488 1.34 2.98 25.40
CA PHE A 488 2.80 2.84 25.39
C PHE A 488 3.23 1.40 25.70
N HIS A 489 2.54 0.72 26.62
CA HIS A 489 2.80 -0.69 26.92
C HIS A 489 2.52 -1.57 25.70
N CYS A 490 1.37 -1.39 25.04
CA CYS A 490 1.03 -2.09 23.81
C CYS A 490 2.07 -1.88 22.71
N GLN A 491 2.50 -0.62 22.52
CA GLN A 491 3.49 -0.26 21.51
C GLN A 491 4.87 -0.84 21.81
N LEU A 492 5.32 -0.73 23.06
CA LEU A 492 6.60 -1.30 23.51
C LEU A 492 6.62 -2.82 23.35
N HIS A 493 5.54 -3.50 23.76
CA HIS A 493 5.40 -4.95 23.60
C HIS A 493 5.44 -5.36 22.12
N SER A 494 4.75 -4.61 21.26
CA SER A 494 4.77 -4.83 19.81
C SER A 494 6.18 -4.66 19.23
N TYR A 495 6.91 -3.62 19.65
CA TYR A 495 8.30 -3.41 19.24
C TYR A 495 9.25 -4.50 19.76
N ILE A 496 9.11 -4.94 21.01
CA ILE A 496 9.92 -6.03 21.56
C ILE A 496 9.68 -7.31 20.77
N ALA A 497 8.42 -7.69 20.53
CA ALA A 497 8.08 -8.87 19.74
C ALA A 497 8.66 -8.78 18.31
N PHE A 498 8.61 -7.60 17.71
CA PHE A 498 9.18 -7.34 16.39
C PHE A 498 10.72 -7.44 16.39
N LEU A 499 11.40 -6.75 17.29
CA LEU A 499 12.86 -6.70 17.37
C LEU A 499 13.48 -8.03 17.81
N THR A 500 12.76 -8.84 18.57
CA THR A 500 13.19 -10.19 18.98
C THR A 500 12.82 -11.27 17.96
N CYS A 501 12.23 -10.90 16.81
CA CYS A 501 11.73 -11.83 15.80
C CYS A 501 10.72 -12.87 16.36
N ARG A 502 10.05 -12.56 17.48
CA ARG A 502 9.03 -13.41 18.12
C ARG A 502 7.61 -13.04 17.67
N PHE A 503 7.49 -12.46 16.48
CA PHE A 503 6.20 -12.00 15.95
C PHE A 503 5.48 -13.18 15.27
N PRO A 504 4.36 -13.69 15.81
CA PRO A 504 3.66 -14.82 15.23
C PRO A 504 3.13 -14.47 13.83
N PRO A 505 3.17 -15.40 12.86
CA PRO A 505 2.73 -15.14 11.50
C PRO A 505 1.29 -14.61 11.39
N GLN A 506 0.39 -15.06 12.26
CA GLN A 506 -1.01 -14.60 12.31
C GLN A 506 -1.11 -13.12 12.66
N ALA A 507 -0.37 -12.65 13.69
CA ALA A 507 -0.35 -11.24 14.05
C ALA A 507 0.22 -10.39 12.90
N PHE A 508 1.16 -10.94 12.11
CA PHE A 508 1.70 -10.24 10.94
C PHE A 508 0.65 -10.07 9.85
N VAL A 509 -0.15 -11.11 9.61
CA VAL A 509 -1.30 -11.04 8.69
C VAL A 509 -2.33 -10.00 9.18
N ILE A 510 -2.64 -9.97 10.48
CA ILE A 510 -3.53 -8.95 11.06
C ILE A 510 -2.96 -7.54 10.89
N TYR A 511 -1.71 -7.31 11.25
CA TYR A 511 -1.05 -6.02 11.06
C TYR A 511 -1.10 -5.58 9.59
N SER A 512 -0.84 -6.50 8.67
CA SER A 512 -0.95 -6.27 7.22
C SER A 512 -2.40 -5.96 6.80
N HIS A 513 -3.39 -6.71 7.29
CA HIS A 513 -4.81 -6.51 7.02
C HIS A 513 -5.29 -5.13 7.50
N LEU A 514 -5.00 -4.80 8.76
CA LEU A 514 -5.38 -3.51 9.36
C LEU A 514 -4.75 -2.35 8.57
N ARG A 515 -3.48 -2.50 8.16
CA ARG A 515 -2.81 -1.49 7.34
C ARG A 515 -3.44 -1.36 5.95
N GLN A 516 -3.82 -2.45 5.31
CA GLN A 516 -4.42 -2.45 3.97
C GLN A 516 -5.87 -1.93 3.97
N SER A 517 -6.65 -2.30 4.98
CA SER A 517 -8.03 -1.81 5.21
C SER A 517 -8.08 -0.34 5.62
N ARG A 518 -6.92 0.27 5.93
CA ARG A 518 -6.81 1.59 6.57
C ARG A 518 -7.55 1.65 7.91
N LEU A 519 -7.79 0.50 8.54
CA LEU A 519 -8.31 0.41 9.91
C LEU A 519 -7.20 0.56 10.96
N LEU A 520 -5.94 0.36 10.57
CA LEU A 520 -4.78 0.69 11.37
C LEU A 520 -4.63 2.22 11.44
N ASP A 521 -5.39 2.85 12.34
CA ASP A 521 -5.09 4.20 12.80
C ASP A 521 -3.85 4.14 13.70
N LEU A 522 -3.03 5.20 13.70
CA LEU A 522 -1.84 5.31 14.57
C LEU A 522 -2.18 5.10 16.05
N LEU A 523 -3.42 5.36 16.42
CA LEU A 523 -3.94 5.24 17.78
C LEU A 523 -4.41 3.84 18.13
N ASN A 524 -5.06 3.16 17.18
CA ASN A 524 -5.64 1.85 17.40
C ASN A 524 -4.63 0.73 17.15
N GLY A 525 -3.72 0.94 16.20
CA GLY A 525 -2.76 -0.05 15.75
C GLY A 525 -2.01 -0.75 16.88
N PRO A 526 -1.53 -0.03 17.92
CA PRO A 526 -0.81 -0.67 19.02
C PRO A 526 -1.68 -1.62 19.83
N PHE A 527 -2.94 -1.25 20.15
CA PHE A 527 -3.88 -2.12 20.86
C PHE A 527 -4.26 -3.35 20.04
N GLN A 528 -4.56 -3.14 18.75
CA GLN A 528 -4.95 -4.23 17.84
C GLN A 528 -3.79 -5.20 17.62
N THR A 529 -2.56 -4.69 17.51
CA THR A 529 -1.35 -5.51 17.41
C THR A 529 -1.08 -6.24 18.70
N TYR A 530 -1.23 -5.57 19.85
CA TYR A 530 -1.09 -6.20 21.16
C TYR A 530 -2.08 -7.35 21.35
N ALA A 531 -3.37 -7.13 21.05
CA ALA A 531 -4.40 -8.17 21.12
C ALA A 531 -4.09 -9.35 20.18
N ALA A 532 -3.57 -9.08 18.98
CA ALA A 532 -3.13 -10.13 18.06
C ALA A 532 -1.97 -10.96 18.63
N LEU A 533 -1.05 -10.32 19.38
CA LEU A 533 0.09 -10.97 20.03
C LEU A 533 -0.29 -11.75 21.29
N THR A 534 -1.30 -11.30 22.04
CA THR A 534 -1.70 -11.89 23.33
C THR A 534 -2.89 -12.83 23.24
N TYR A 535 -3.50 -13.00 22.06
CA TYR A 535 -4.68 -13.85 21.86
C TYR A 535 -4.52 -15.29 22.40
N SER A 536 -3.32 -15.88 22.27
CA SER A 536 -3.03 -17.23 22.78
C SER A 536 -3.23 -17.37 24.29
N ALA A 537 -2.97 -16.30 25.06
CA ALA A 537 -3.13 -16.31 26.51
C ALA A 537 -4.59 -16.12 26.96
N ALA A 538 -5.46 -15.62 26.08
CA ALA A 538 -6.86 -15.32 26.39
C ALA A 538 -7.84 -16.42 25.95
N SER A 539 -7.44 -17.32 25.04
CA SER A 539 -8.30 -18.39 24.54
C SER A 539 -8.44 -19.53 25.56
N LEU A 540 -9.68 -19.96 25.83
CA LEU A 540 -10.01 -21.16 26.63
C LEU A 540 -9.39 -22.45 26.06
N ASN A 541 -9.09 -22.46 24.75
CA ASN A 541 -8.40 -23.55 24.07
C ASN A 541 -7.06 -23.05 23.50
N PRO A 542 -5.96 -23.05 24.28
CA PRO A 542 -4.66 -22.59 23.83
C PRO A 542 -4.06 -23.47 22.70
N LYS A 543 -4.68 -24.62 22.39
CA LYS A 543 -4.21 -25.57 21.37
C LYS A 543 -4.57 -25.20 19.92
N HIS A 544 -5.46 -24.24 19.67
CA HIS A 544 -5.91 -23.95 18.30
C HIS A 544 -5.87 -22.45 17.97
N LEU A 545 -4.69 -21.96 17.58
CA LEU A 545 -4.59 -20.67 16.88
C LEU A 545 -4.92 -20.91 15.39
N PRO A 546 -5.73 -20.04 14.75
CA PRO A 546 -6.05 -20.20 13.35
C PRO A 546 -4.78 -20.16 12.49
N SER A 547 -4.75 -20.89 11.38
CA SER A 547 -3.64 -20.81 10.45
C SER A 547 -3.55 -19.41 9.84
N TRP A 548 -2.33 -18.95 9.58
CA TRP A 548 -2.11 -17.64 8.97
C TRP A 548 -2.75 -17.53 7.57
N THR A 549 -2.89 -18.64 6.85
CA THR A 549 -3.58 -18.71 5.56
C THR A 549 -5.07 -18.42 5.70
N SER A 550 -5.72 -19.02 6.71
CA SER A 550 -7.15 -18.82 6.98
C SER A 550 -7.41 -17.40 7.50
N VAL A 551 -6.53 -16.85 8.35
CA VAL A 551 -6.56 -15.43 8.74
C VAL A 551 -6.40 -14.51 7.51
N SER A 552 -5.51 -14.83 6.58
CA SER A 552 -5.32 -14.02 5.37
C SER A 552 -6.50 -14.11 4.41
N LEU A 553 -7.20 -15.24 4.36
CA LEU A 553 -8.39 -15.42 3.55
C LEU A 553 -9.60 -14.67 4.17
N ALA A 554 -9.82 -14.82 5.48
CA ALA A 554 -10.86 -14.10 6.22
C ALA A 554 -10.66 -12.58 6.11
N SER A 555 -9.41 -12.13 6.27
CA SER A 555 -8.96 -10.76 6.03
C SER A 555 -9.37 -10.24 4.64
N SER A 556 -9.20 -11.05 3.59
CA SER A 556 -9.60 -10.67 2.24
C SER A 556 -11.11 -10.59 2.06
N LEU A 557 -11.88 -11.48 2.70
CA LEU A 557 -13.35 -11.49 2.63
C LEU A 557 -13.97 -10.30 3.38
N LEU A 558 -13.43 -9.98 4.56
CA LEU A 558 -13.82 -8.79 5.32
C LEU A 558 -13.51 -7.50 4.56
N LEU A 559 -12.38 -7.45 3.85
CA LEU A 559 -12.01 -6.31 3.02
C LEU A 559 -12.92 -6.10 1.81
N THR A 560 -13.55 -7.17 1.29
CA THR A 560 -14.51 -7.08 0.19
C THR A 560 -15.90 -6.64 0.64
N SER A 561 -16.21 -6.71 1.94
CA SER A 561 -17.51 -6.27 2.46
C SER A 561 -17.63 -4.74 2.38
N PRO A 562 -18.60 -4.19 1.63
CA PRO A 562 -18.69 -2.75 1.31
C PRO A 562 -19.13 -1.85 2.48
N SER A 563 -19.12 -2.32 3.73
CA SER A 563 -19.87 -1.71 4.82
C SER A 563 -19.12 -0.68 5.68
N ILE A 564 -17.85 -0.36 5.40
CA ILE A 564 -17.13 0.57 6.29
C ILE A 564 -17.52 2.02 5.99
N PRO A 565 -18.21 2.73 6.92
CA PRO A 565 -18.55 4.13 6.73
C PRO A 565 -17.26 4.95 6.59
N LYS A 566 -17.09 5.61 5.45
CA LYS A 566 -15.91 6.42 5.16
C LYS A 566 -15.91 7.61 6.13
N LYS A 567 -15.06 7.57 7.16
CA LYS A 567 -14.78 8.72 8.05
C LYS A 567 -14.04 9.79 7.23
N ILE A 568 -14.78 10.59 6.47
CA ILE A 568 -14.27 11.64 5.57
C ILE A 568 -13.38 12.64 6.32
N TRP A 569 -13.65 12.88 7.61
CA TRP A 569 -12.93 13.87 8.41
C TRP A 569 -11.47 13.49 8.68
N LEU A 570 -11.20 12.23 8.98
CA LEU A 570 -9.84 11.74 9.24
C LEU A 570 -8.95 11.85 7.98
N GLY A 571 -9.55 11.72 6.80
CA GLY A 571 -8.87 11.92 5.52
C GLY A 571 -8.24 13.30 5.38
N TRP A 572 -8.96 14.37 5.72
CA TRP A 572 -8.45 15.75 5.61
C TRP A 572 -7.31 16.04 6.58
N TYR A 573 -7.34 15.45 7.78
CA TYR A 573 -6.25 15.57 8.73
C TYR A 573 -4.95 15.01 8.15
N TYR A 574 -4.97 13.80 7.58
CA TYR A 574 -3.79 13.24 6.93
C TYR A 574 -3.31 14.07 5.74
N VAL A 575 -4.22 14.61 4.92
CA VAL A 575 -3.88 15.48 3.79
C VAL A 575 -3.10 16.72 4.28
N ILE A 576 -3.59 17.38 5.33
CA ILE A 576 -2.98 18.59 5.89
C ILE A 576 -1.66 18.27 6.59
N LEU A 577 -1.61 17.18 7.37
CA LEU A 577 -0.40 16.75 8.04
C LEU A 577 0.70 16.41 7.03
N ASP A 578 0.38 15.66 5.97
CA ASP A 578 1.33 15.33 4.89
C ASP A 578 1.84 16.60 4.20
N LEU A 579 0.96 17.57 3.93
CA LEU A 579 1.35 18.88 3.39
C LEU A 579 2.30 19.63 4.33
N LEU A 580 2.00 19.65 5.63
CA LEU A 580 2.82 20.32 6.62
C LEU A 580 4.24 19.72 6.66
N ILE A 581 4.35 18.40 6.59
CA ILE A 581 5.64 17.71 6.52
C ILE A 581 6.41 18.15 5.27
N HIS A 582 5.77 18.24 4.10
CA HIS A 582 6.40 18.77 2.88
C HIS A 582 6.93 20.19 3.07
N VAL A 583 6.13 21.08 3.66
CA VAL A 583 6.53 22.46 3.92
C VAL A 583 7.72 22.53 4.88
N ILE A 584 7.72 21.73 5.95
CA ILE A 584 8.84 21.68 6.91
C ILE A 584 10.14 21.26 6.22
N VAL A 585 10.10 20.28 5.32
CA VAL A 585 11.28 19.82 4.58
C VAL A 585 11.81 20.90 3.63
N ILE A 586 10.93 21.60 2.92
CA ILE A 586 11.30 22.73 2.06
C ILE A 586 11.96 23.83 2.89
N LEU A 587 11.36 24.21 4.02
CA LEU A 587 11.92 25.20 4.94
C LEU A 587 13.28 24.76 5.49
N GLN A 588 13.44 23.48 5.85
CA GLN A 588 14.71 22.95 6.34
C GLN A 588 15.82 23.10 5.31
N LEU A 589 15.55 22.80 4.03
CA LEU A 589 16.52 22.95 2.94
C LEU A 589 16.91 24.42 2.74
N GLU A 590 15.93 25.32 2.63
CA GLU A 590 16.16 26.75 2.41
C GLU A 590 16.90 27.42 3.57
N LEU A 591 16.52 27.09 4.81
CA LEU A 591 17.19 27.62 6.00
C LEU A 591 18.62 27.08 6.14
N THR A 592 18.88 25.84 5.72
CA THR A 592 20.24 25.28 5.72
C THR A 592 21.12 26.01 4.72
N LEU A 593 20.66 26.26 3.50
CA LEU A 593 21.40 27.04 2.51
C LEU A 593 21.63 28.48 2.98
N ARG A 594 20.59 29.15 3.49
CA ARG A 594 20.68 30.54 3.96
C ARG A 594 21.65 30.70 5.14
N ARG A 595 21.67 29.77 6.09
CA ARG A 595 22.53 29.84 7.28
C ARG A 595 24.01 29.55 7.00
N ASN A 596 24.32 28.86 5.91
CA ASN A 596 25.70 28.62 5.48
C ASN A 596 26.18 29.65 4.45
N HIS A 597 25.42 30.75 4.26
CA HIS A 597 25.77 31.85 3.36
C HIS A 597 26.12 31.38 1.94
N VAL A 598 25.39 30.37 1.44
CA VAL A 598 25.62 29.85 0.08
C VAL A 598 25.20 30.91 -0.93
N SER A 599 26.16 31.41 -1.69
CA SER A 599 25.99 32.50 -2.66
C SER A 599 26.08 31.99 -4.11
N GLY A 600 25.86 32.87 -5.09
CA GLY A 600 25.92 32.51 -6.51
C GLY A 600 24.63 31.93 -7.11
N LEU A 601 23.58 31.72 -6.31
CA LEU A 601 22.40 30.93 -6.71
C LEU A 601 21.27 31.68 -7.45
N SER A 602 21.49 32.91 -7.94
CA SER A 602 20.40 33.82 -8.36
C SER A 602 19.98 33.73 -9.84
N GLY A 603 20.70 33.00 -10.68
CA GLY A 603 20.46 32.97 -12.13
C GLY A 603 19.58 31.81 -12.59
N LEU A 604 18.25 31.99 -12.64
CA LEU A 604 17.32 30.97 -13.19
C LEU A 604 17.63 30.65 -14.67
N TRP A 605 18.00 31.66 -15.45
CA TRP A 605 18.19 31.58 -16.91
C TRP A 605 19.64 31.35 -17.32
N ASN A 606 20.58 31.38 -16.37
CA ASN A 606 22.01 31.33 -16.67
C ASN A 606 22.52 29.91 -16.94
N SER A 607 21.76 28.87 -16.56
CA SER A 607 22.11 27.48 -16.80
C SER A 607 20.89 26.68 -17.28
N VAL A 608 21.07 25.97 -18.39
CA VAL A 608 20.08 25.02 -18.93
C VAL A 608 19.77 23.92 -17.91
N GLY A 609 20.75 23.55 -17.08
CA GLY A 609 20.59 22.56 -16.01
C GLY A 609 19.54 22.95 -14.97
N GLN A 610 19.30 24.26 -14.76
CA GLN A 610 18.28 24.76 -13.84
C GLN A 610 16.90 24.89 -14.49
N LEU A 611 16.85 25.17 -15.80
CA LEU A 611 15.62 25.39 -16.53
C LEU A 611 14.80 24.10 -16.67
N ILE A 612 15.46 22.96 -16.91
CA ILE A 612 14.78 21.68 -17.13
C ILE A 612 13.96 21.24 -15.89
N PRO A 613 14.53 21.15 -14.67
CA PRO A 613 13.75 20.78 -13.49
C PRO A 613 12.68 21.81 -13.15
N PHE A 614 12.94 23.10 -13.37
CA PHE A 614 11.96 24.17 -13.17
C PHE A 614 10.72 23.95 -14.05
N ILE A 615 10.91 23.76 -15.37
CA ILE A 615 9.81 23.54 -16.32
C ILE A 615 9.04 22.26 -15.97
N ILE A 616 9.75 21.15 -15.70
CA ILE A 616 9.09 19.87 -15.40
C ILE A 616 8.30 19.95 -14.09
N GLY A 617 8.87 20.54 -13.04
CA GLY A 617 8.21 20.69 -11.75
C GLY A 617 7.00 21.61 -11.78
N VAL A 618 7.18 22.84 -12.28
CA VAL A 618 6.11 23.86 -12.34
C VAL A 618 5.04 23.46 -13.36
N GLY A 619 5.44 22.96 -14.53
CA GLY A 619 4.52 22.46 -15.55
C GLY A 619 3.71 21.26 -15.06
N GLY A 620 4.35 20.31 -14.37
CA GLY A 620 3.67 19.17 -13.75
C GLY A 620 2.63 19.60 -12.71
N LEU A 621 2.97 20.55 -11.83
CA LEU A 621 2.03 21.12 -10.86
C LEU A 621 0.84 21.80 -11.54
N GLY A 622 1.11 22.65 -12.54
CA GLY A 622 0.07 23.36 -13.30
C GLY A 622 -0.88 22.40 -14.03
N LEU A 623 -0.35 21.31 -14.60
CA LEU A 623 -1.15 20.28 -15.28
C LEU A 623 -2.07 19.53 -14.31
N VAL A 624 -1.57 19.16 -13.13
CA VAL A 624 -2.39 18.47 -12.12
C VAL A 624 -3.49 19.39 -11.59
N ILE A 625 -3.18 20.64 -11.28
CA ILE A 625 -4.16 21.63 -10.81
C ILE A 625 -5.21 21.90 -11.88
N SER A 626 -4.82 22.07 -13.15
CA SER A 626 -5.76 22.34 -14.24
C SER A 626 -6.72 21.16 -14.47
N ARG A 627 -6.21 19.92 -14.51
CA ARG A 627 -7.05 18.70 -14.59
C ARG A 627 -8.01 18.57 -13.41
N TRP A 628 -7.57 18.92 -12.21
CA TRP A 628 -8.45 18.96 -11.04
C TRP A 628 -9.58 19.96 -11.19
N LEU A 629 -9.26 21.18 -11.61
CA LEU A 629 -10.25 22.25 -11.81
C LEU A 629 -11.27 21.86 -12.88
N VAL A 630 -10.83 21.27 -13.99
CA VAL A 630 -11.72 20.75 -15.05
C VAL A 630 -12.63 19.66 -14.49
N LYS A 631 -12.09 18.68 -13.77
CA LYS A 631 -12.89 17.60 -13.15
C LYS A 631 -13.91 18.14 -12.15
N MET A 632 -13.51 19.11 -11.32
CA MET A 632 -14.44 19.80 -10.41
C MET A 632 -15.52 20.58 -11.17
N TRP A 633 -15.15 21.28 -12.25
CA TRP A 633 -16.07 22.04 -13.07
C TRP A 633 -17.11 21.13 -13.73
N VAL A 634 -16.68 20.05 -14.40
CA VAL A 634 -17.57 19.04 -15.00
C VAL A 634 -18.51 18.46 -13.93
N LYS A 635 -18.00 18.09 -12.76
CA LYS A 635 -18.84 17.59 -11.65
C LYS A 635 -19.89 18.61 -11.21
N ARG A 636 -19.53 19.90 -11.14
CA ARG A 636 -20.48 20.98 -10.79
C ARG A 636 -21.52 21.19 -11.88
N VAL A 637 -21.13 21.10 -13.16
CA VAL A 637 -22.05 21.22 -14.29
C VAL A 637 -23.04 20.05 -14.30
N VAL A 638 -22.58 18.80 -14.16
CA VAL A 638 -23.46 17.61 -14.08
C VAL A 638 -24.39 17.69 -12.87
N ALA A 639 -23.91 18.15 -11.72
CA ALA A 639 -24.75 18.34 -10.53
C ALA A 639 -25.81 19.43 -10.71
N ARG A 640 -25.55 20.44 -11.55
CA ARG A 640 -26.56 21.44 -11.95
C ARG A 640 -27.54 20.87 -12.99
N GLY A 641 -27.05 20.10 -13.96
CA GLY A 641 -27.87 19.44 -14.99
C GLY A 641 -28.85 18.40 -14.44
N LYS A 642 -28.47 17.65 -13.40
CA LYS A 642 -29.41 16.76 -12.68
C LYS A 642 -30.59 17.50 -12.05
N LYS A 643 -30.46 18.79 -11.74
CA LYS A 643 -31.59 19.61 -11.27
C LYS A 643 -32.51 20.06 -12.40
N SER A 644 -32.05 20.04 -13.65
CA SER A 644 -32.82 20.46 -14.81
C SER A 644 -33.46 19.31 -15.59
N GLY A 645 -33.50 18.09 -15.04
CA GLY A 645 -34.19 16.94 -15.65
C GLY A 645 -33.53 16.36 -16.91
N TRP A 646 -32.30 16.76 -17.24
CA TRP A 646 -31.56 16.15 -18.35
C TRP A 646 -30.85 14.88 -17.89
N GLU A 647 -31.46 13.72 -18.10
CA GLU A 647 -30.80 12.42 -18.00
C GLU A 647 -29.95 12.18 -19.25
N VAL A 648 -28.65 12.34 -19.12
CA VAL A 648 -27.69 11.86 -20.13
C VAL A 648 -27.46 10.38 -19.84
N HIS A 649 -28.04 9.51 -20.67
CA HIS A 649 -27.66 8.10 -20.72
C HIS A 649 -26.22 8.02 -21.22
N VAL A 650 -25.28 7.86 -20.28
CA VAL A 650 -23.91 7.47 -20.59
C VAL A 650 -23.94 5.95 -20.73
N GLU A 651 -23.93 5.44 -21.96
CA GLU A 651 -23.63 4.04 -22.22
C GLU A 651 -22.20 3.76 -21.72
N GLU A 652 -22.12 3.12 -20.56
CA GLU A 652 -20.89 2.53 -20.06
C GLU A 652 -20.67 1.24 -20.86
N ASN A 653 -19.78 1.30 -21.85
CA ASN A 653 -19.29 0.10 -22.52
C ASN A 653 -18.46 -0.69 -21.52
N GLU A 654 -19.09 -1.64 -20.82
CA GLU A 654 -18.44 -2.64 -19.99
C GLU A 654 -17.68 -3.63 -20.87
N SER A 655 -16.39 -3.75 -20.63
CA SER A 655 -15.51 -4.72 -21.29
C SER A 655 -15.64 -6.07 -20.59
N GLY A 656 -16.35 -7.02 -21.20
CA GLY A 656 -16.82 -8.28 -20.60
C GLY A 656 -15.79 -9.36 -20.23
N ASP A 657 -14.50 -9.03 -20.06
CA ASP A 657 -13.49 -9.99 -19.59
C ASP A 657 -13.24 -9.91 -18.06
N GLU A 658 -13.70 -8.85 -17.36
CA GLU A 658 -13.55 -8.73 -15.90
C GLU A 658 -14.71 -9.38 -15.10
N ASP A 659 -15.81 -9.74 -15.76
CA ASP A 659 -17.06 -10.14 -15.08
C ASP A 659 -17.03 -11.56 -14.49
N GLN A 660 -16.25 -12.48 -15.08
CA GLN A 660 -16.24 -13.88 -14.64
C GLN A 660 -15.54 -14.07 -13.29
N ASP A 661 -14.41 -13.39 -13.07
CA ASP A 661 -13.68 -13.40 -11.79
C ASP A 661 -14.48 -12.70 -10.67
N GLU A 662 -15.27 -11.68 -11.03
CA GLU A 662 -16.13 -10.97 -10.08
C GLU A 662 -17.34 -11.82 -9.66
N TYR A 663 -17.95 -12.53 -10.61
CA TYR A 663 -19.05 -13.45 -10.33
C TYR A 663 -18.63 -14.59 -9.40
N GLU A 664 -17.48 -15.24 -9.64
CA GLU A 664 -16.99 -16.28 -8.74
C GLU A 664 -16.70 -15.73 -7.33
N ARG A 665 -16.12 -14.53 -7.24
CA ARG A 665 -15.80 -13.91 -5.94
C ARG A 665 -17.06 -13.55 -5.15
N THR A 666 -18.07 -13.02 -5.81
CA THR A 666 -19.35 -12.65 -5.18
C THR A 666 -20.14 -13.88 -4.75
N GLY A 667 -20.18 -14.93 -5.58
CA GLY A 667 -20.84 -16.21 -5.24
C GLY A 667 -20.27 -16.86 -3.99
N VAL A 668 -18.93 -17.00 -3.90
CA VAL A 668 -18.26 -17.61 -2.73
C VAL A 668 -18.51 -16.80 -1.46
N SER A 669 -18.46 -15.46 -1.53
CA SER A 669 -18.72 -14.61 -0.37
C SER A 669 -20.16 -14.74 0.12
N GLN A 670 -21.15 -14.85 -0.78
CA GLN A 670 -22.54 -15.04 -0.41
C GLN A 670 -22.79 -16.43 0.17
N GLY A 671 -22.18 -17.47 -0.41
CA GLY A 671 -22.24 -18.83 0.12
C GLY A 671 -21.69 -18.93 1.54
N TYR A 672 -20.57 -18.25 1.81
CA TYR A 672 -20.00 -18.16 3.15
C TYR A 672 -20.94 -17.49 4.17
N GLU A 673 -21.57 -16.37 3.81
CA GLU A 673 -22.54 -15.71 4.69
C GLU A 673 -23.78 -16.56 4.96
N ARG A 674 -24.24 -17.37 3.99
CA ARG A 674 -25.32 -18.35 4.20
C ARG A 674 -24.88 -19.45 5.16
N TRP A 675 -23.71 -20.03 4.96
CA TRP A 675 -23.14 -21.04 5.85
C TRP A 675 -23.03 -20.51 7.28
N LYS A 676 -22.50 -19.29 7.44
CA LYS A 676 -22.30 -18.65 8.74
C LYS A 676 -23.63 -18.47 9.50
N LYS A 677 -24.70 -18.06 8.79
CA LYS A 677 -26.05 -17.97 9.38
C LYS A 677 -26.56 -19.33 9.84
N ALA A 678 -26.44 -20.37 9.00
CA ALA A 678 -26.87 -21.72 9.35
C ALA A 678 -26.09 -22.26 10.58
N HIS A 679 -24.77 -22.07 10.60
CA HIS A 679 -23.91 -22.47 11.70
C HIS A 679 -24.29 -21.77 13.02
N LEU A 680 -24.61 -20.47 12.99
CA LEU A 680 -25.05 -19.73 14.17
C LEU A 680 -26.40 -20.24 14.70
N VAL A 681 -27.35 -20.58 13.82
CA VAL A 681 -28.64 -21.15 14.22
C VAL A 681 -28.45 -22.52 14.88
N GLN A 682 -27.61 -23.38 14.29
CA GLN A 682 -27.30 -24.69 14.88
C GLN A 682 -26.64 -24.58 16.24
N HIS A 683 -25.70 -23.65 16.40
CA HIS A 683 -25.03 -23.42 17.69
C HIS A 683 -25.97 -22.82 18.74
N ALA A 684 -26.90 -21.95 18.34
CA ALA A 684 -27.94 -21.44 19.24
C ALA A 684 -28.87 -22.56 19.73
N ASN A 685 -29.29 -23.45 18.83
CA ASN A 685 -30.16 -24.60 19.17
C ASN A 685 -29.48 -25.65 20.05
N ARG A 686 -28.13 -25.72 20.09
CA ARG A 686 -27.39 -26.62 20.99
C ARG A 686 -27.25 -26.09 22.41
N ASN A 687 -27.31 -24.78 22.58
CA ASN A 687 -27.07 -24.11 23.86
C ASN A 687 -28.36 -23.66 24.57
N GLY A 688 -29.50 -23.65 23.87
CA GLY A 688 -30.82 -23.41 24.43
C GLY A 688 -31.56 -24.71 24.64
#